data_AF-A0A8T6EY38-F1
#
_entry.id   AF-A0A8T6EY38-F1
#
_cell.length_a   1.000
_cell.length_b   1.000
_cell.length_c   1.000
_cell.angle_alpha   90.00
_cell.angle_beta   90.00
_cell.angle_gamma   90.00
#
_symmetry.space_group_name_H-M   'P 1'
#
loop_
_entity.id
_entity.type
_entity.pdbx_description
1 polymer ?
#
loop_
_entity_poly.entity_id
_entity_poly.type
_entity_poly.pdbx_seq_one_letter_code
_entity_poly.pdbx_strand_id
1 'polypeptide(L)'
;MIRAMRKKRAWLAVALIVLVALLGTLGWMASDYRLWVRFANWPQSADDPANARRFSPQVPIVYGDSPAPDTAQELVIPQDVLEEAWNYAQSQQTYALLVSVNGELQFERYDRGANSRTPYNSQSLHKSLTAVMLGAAIYNGAIESEDQPASFWLEEWAGDPQRSGITLANLAYMEGGLERGRFAVSPFAPGARLFLTGHLAREALGTPMAAEPGAEYIWSNASVQALSIAIERAAGRPWAQLLRDWIWEPLGAGEAWVQLDRPGGNAQSFCCLISNGRNWLRIGELMAGDGVWQGRRLLPEGWVDRMTQGASTNSNFGMQLWRNEPYSPTQLRMSRPRLEVPRDPALAAPDAWYMEGHFSQRVYVVPSLGLVVVRFGKDRLDWDEAQMMNGLIGALRPPSSVSLSVTIPDHAFGERAAPRAPDYERRDNWARYPEGEETLAAEHAAGFYIHPTTWPGSEWNATVPDAAARPAVDAVVASQASVLDACCTIYAPRYRQAASAAVFDQRGNRDPAYGLAFTDIVRAFTHFAERTGDRPIVLLGHSQGALHAERLLSDVIASDDALRKRMAVTYIAGIPVPLGSYGDRLESFEPCRKSDDTGCVASWVTYGPTGDARAAEFATAQRFPQYQREDGGLDVQCSNPLNWPAPGEWTPASANRGSVAPSLPGQGRRASIPGVTGAWCDRGILRLDRTPAAPFDALMLPGASYHYYDVALFHAALSADASLRAQAWRQSQ
;
A
#
# COMPACT_ATOMS: atom_id res chain seq x y z
N MET A 1 -20.69 -71.08 51.81
CA MET A 1 -21.17 -71.15 50.41
C MET A 1 -21.75 -69.83 49.87
N ILE A 2 -22.72 -69.19 50.54
CA ILE A 2 -23.42 -67.96 50.08
C ILE A 2 -22.48 -66.77 49.83
N ARG A 3 -21.46 -66.56 50.69
CA ARG A 3 -20.48 -65.46 50.56
C ARG A 3 -19.59 -65.61 49.31
N ALA A 4 -19.27 -66.84 48.92
CA ALA A 4 -18.50 -67.13 47.70
C ALA A 4 -19.35 -66.94 46.43
N MET A 5 -20.63 -67.28 46.47
CA MET A 5 -21.57 -67.04 45.36
C MET A 5 -21.85 -65.54 45.15
N ARG A 6 -21.99 -64.76 46.22
CA ARG A 6 -22.11 -63.30 46.14
C ARG A 6 -20.86 -62.65 45.54
N LYS A 7 -19.66 -63.09 45.92
CA LYS A 7 -18.40 -62.63 45.30
C LYS A 7 -18.33 -62.99 43.82
N LYS A 8 -18.69 -64.23 43.42
CA LYS A 8 -18.73 -64.62 42.00
C LYS A 8 -19.72 -63.79 41.18
N ARG A 9 -20.91 -63.51 41.70
CA ARG A 9 -21.90 -62.64 41.03
C ARG A 9 -21.42 -61.20 40.91
N ALA A 10 -20.73 -60.66 41.92
CA ALA A 10 -20.13 -59.33 41.86
C ALA A 10 -19.02 -59.26 40.79
N TRP A 11 -18.13 -60.25 40.72
CA TRP A 11 -17.11 -60.32 39.68
C TRP A 11 -17.68 -60.47 38.27
N LEU A 12 -18.76 -61.25 38.10
CA LEU A 12 -19.47 -61.35 36.82
C LEU A 12 -20.12 -60.02 36.41
N ALA A 13 -20.69 -59.27 37.36
CA ALA A 13 -21.26 -57.95 37.10
C ALA A 13 -20.18 -56.93 36.69
N VAL A 14 -19.04 -56.92 37.39
CA VAL A 14 -17.89 -56.07 37.01
C VAL A 14 -17.35 -56.46 35.64
N ALA A 15 -17.19 -57.74 35.35
CA ALA A 15 -16.73 -58.22 34.04
C ALA A 15 -17.69 -57.83 32.92
N LEU A 16 -19.01 -57.87 33.16
CA LEU A 16 -20.01 -57.43 32.20
C LEU A 16 -19.95 -55.92 31.96
N ILE A 17 -19.79 -55.10 33.01
CA ILE A 17 -19.62 -53.64 32.88
C ILE A 17 -18.38 -53.31 32.06
N VAL A 18 -17.26 -53.98 32.36
CA VAL A 18 -16.00 -53.82 31.61
C VAL A 18 -16.17 -54.23 30.15
N LEU A 19 -16.85 -55.36 29.88
CA LEU A 19 -17.12 -55.82 28.51
C LEU A 19 -18.01 -54.83 27.74
N VAL A 20 -19.07 -54.32 28.36
CA VAL A 20 -19.96 -53.31 27.76
C VAL A 20 -19.20 -52.02 27.50
N ALA A 21 -18.36 -51.56 28.43
CA ALA A 21 -17.52 -50.39 28.25
C ALA A 21 -16.50 -50.59 27.11
N LEU A 22 -15.87 -51.77 27.03
CA LEU A 22 -14.96 -52.13 25.94
C LEU A 22 -15.66 -52.17 24.59
N LEU A 23 -16.80 -52.84 24.49
CA LEU A 23 -17.59 -52.93 23.26
C LEU A 23 -18.12 -51.55 22.84
N GLY A 24 -18.56 -50.72 23.79
CA GLY A 24 -18.96 -49.34 23.53
C GLY A 24 -17.79 -48.50 23.01
N THR A 25 -16.60 -48.65 23.60
CA THR A 25 -15.39 -47.96 23.16
C THR A 25 -14.96 -48.42 21.76
N LEU A 26 -14.96 -49.73 21.49
CA LEU A 26 -14.64 -50.30 20.18
C LEU A 26 -15.66 -49.88 19.11
N GLY A 27 -16.94 -49.86 19.45
CA GLY A 27 -18.01 -49.36 18.57
C GLY A 27 -17.85 -47.87 18.26
N TRP A 28 -17.53 -47.06 19.27
CA TRP A 28 -17.24 -45.63 19.09
C TRP A 28 -16.00 -45.42 18.22
N MET A 29 -14.91 -46.16 18.45
CA MET A 29 -13.72 -46.09 17.60
C MET A 29 -14.00 -46.54 16.16
N ALA A 30 -14.79 -47.60 15.98
CA ALA A 30 -15.19 -48.08 14.67
C ALA A 30 -16.06 -47.07 13.90
N SER A 31 -16.85 -46.25 14.61
CA SER A 31 -17.70 -45.22 13.99
C SER A 31 -16.91 -44.17 13.21
N ASP A 32 -15.64 -43.95 13.56
CA ASP A 32 -14.71 -43.10 12.83
C ASP A 32 -13.32 -43.77 12.71
N TYR A 33 -13.30 -44.97 12.13
CA TYR A 33 -12.04 -45.72 11.95
C TYR A 33 -10.99 -44.93 11.15
N ARG A 34 -11.41 -44.04 10.25
CA ARG A 34 -10.51 -43.21 9.43
C ARG A 34 -9.70 -42.25 10.27
N LEU A 35 -10.32 -41.64 11.28
CA LEU A 35 -9.62 -40.79 12.24
C LEU A 35 -8.46 -41.54 12.90
N TRP A 36 -8.70 -42.78 13.35
CA TRP A 36 -7.67 -43.61 13.98
C TRP A 36 -6.57 -44.02 13.00
N VAL A 37 -6.93 -44.45 11.79
CA VAL A 37 -5.95 -44.82 10.75
C VAL A 37 -5.08 -43.63 10.35
N ARG A 38 -5.67 -42.44 10.14
CA ARG A 38 -4.91 -41.25 9.77
C ARG A 38 -4.08 -40.73 10.94
N PHE A 39 -4.58 -40.80 12.17
CA PHE A 39 -3.82 -40.43 13.36
C PHE A 39 -2.59 -41.32 13.54
N ALA A 40 -2.72 -42.64 13.37
CA ALA A 40 -1.61 -43.58 13.46
C ALA A 40 -0.50 -43.29 12.41
N ASN A 41 -0.89 -42.82 11.22
CA ASN A 41 0.04 -42.47 10.14
C ASN A 41 0.53 -41.00 10.19
N TRP A 42 0.02 -40.19 11.13
CA TRP A 42 0.33 -38.77 11.22
C TRP A 42 1.84 -38.46 11.29
N PRO A 43 2.65 -39.14 12.13
CA PRO A 43 4.07 -38.81 12.30
C PRO A 43 4.93 -39.05 11.04
N GLN A 44 4.49 -39.94 10.14
CA GLN A 44 5.20 -40.24 8.89
C GLN A 44 4.85 -39.27 7.75
N SER A 45 3.87 -38.39 7.97
CA SER A 45 3.24 -37.54 6.95
C SER A 45 3.50 -36.05 7.13
N ALA A 46 4.14 -35.65 8.23
CA ALA A 46 4.39 -34.26 8.57
C ALA A 46 5.76 -33.81 8.02
N ASP A 47 5.81 -32.61 7.45
CA ASP A 47 7.03 -31.83 7.13
C ASP A 47 7.57 -31.85 5.69
N ASP A 48 6.75 -32.26 4.71
CA ASP A 48 7.08 -32.00 3.29
C ASP A 48 5.85 -31.60 2.45
N PRO A 49 5.79 -30.38 1.89
CA PRO A 49 4.71 -29.98 0.97
C PRO A 49 4.69 -30.81 -0.32
N ALA A 50 5.81 -31.43 -0.70
CA ALA A 50 5.88 -32.39 -1.81
C ALA A 50 5.39 -33.80 -1.41
N ASN A 51 5.17 -34.07 -0.12
CA ASN A 51 4.40 -35.24 0.33
C ASN A 51 2.90 -34.96 0.21
N ALA A 52 2.47 -34.60 -1.00
CA ALA A 52 1.19 -33.98 -1.24
C ALA A 52 0.00 -34.91 -0.96
N ARG A 53 0.24 -36.23 -0.95
CA ARG A 53 -0.81 -37.24 -0.78
C ARG A 53 -0.95 -37.73 0.67
N ARG A 54 -0.93 -36.76 1.60
CA ARG A 54 -0.91 -36.96 3.06
C ARG A 54 -1.98 -37.91 3.58
N PHE A 55 -3.22 -37.81 3.07
CA PHE A 55 -4.34 -38.64 3.50
C PHE A 55 -5.14 -39.14 2.29
N SER A 56 -5.83 -40.26 2.45
CA SER A 56 -6.77 -40.80 1.46
C SER A 56 -8.20 -40.77 2.02
N PRO A 57 -9.24 -40.63 1.18
CA PRO A 57 -9.18 -40.57 -0.29
C PRO A 57 -9.00 -39.15 -0.83
N GLN A 58 -8.53 -39.07 -2.08
CA GLN A 58 -8.49 -37.86 -2.89
C GLN A 58 -9.30 -38.09 -4.16
N VAL A 59 -9.95 -37.05 -4.67
CA VAL A 59 -10.70 -37.07 -5.93
C VAL A 59 -10.03 -36.13 -6.94
N PRO A 60 -9.80 -36.55 -8.18
CA PRO A 60 -9.24 -35.68 -9.21
C PRO A 60 -10.25 -34.62 -9.65
N ILE A 61 -9.75 -33.42 -9.91
CA ILE A 61 -10.52 -32.33 -10.54
C ILE A 61 -10.42 -32.50 -12.06
N VAL A 62 -9.19 -32.47 -12.59
CA VAL A 62 -8.85 -32.69 -14.00
C VAL A 62 -7.69 -33.68 -14.06
N TYR A 63 -7.64 -34.47 -15.13
CA TYR A 63 -6.51 -35.35 -15.46
C TYR A 63 -5.66 -34.72 -16.57
N GLY A 64 -4.34 -34.90 -16.51
CA GLY A 64 -3.41 -34.47 -17.56
C GLY A 64 -2.72 -33.13 -17.30
N ASP A 65 -1.67 -32.85 -18.08
CA ASP A 65 -0.86 -31.64 -17.94
C ASP A 65 -1.58 -30.40 -18.51
N SER A 66 -1.30 -29.23 -17.94
CA SER A 66 -1.67 -27.93 -18.54
C SER A 66 -0.58 -27.43 -19.48
N PRO A 67 -0.93 -26.58 -20.47
CA PRO A 67 0.06 -25.88 -21.27
C PRO A 67 1.07 -25.13 -20.39
N ALA A 68 2.29 -24.92 -20.90
CA ALA A 68 3.19 -23.98 -20.24
C ALA A 68 2.54 -22.58 -20.22
N PRO A 69 2.72 -21.79 -19.14
CA PRO A 69 2.40 -20.37 -19.19
C PRO A 69 3.16 -19.69 -20.33
N ASP A 70 2.59 -18.65 -20.90
CA ASP A 70 3.26 -17.85 -21.92
C ASP A 70 4.52 -17.22 -21.30
N THR A 71 5.68 -17.53 -21.88
CA THR A 71 6.96 -17.03 -21.39
C THR A 71 7.27 -15.71 -22.06
N ALA A 72 7.69 -14.73 -21.26
CA ALA A 72 8.03 -13.40 -21.76
C ALA A 72 9.14 -13.50 -22.82
N GLN A 73 8.95 -12.80 -23.95
CA GLN A 73 9.98 -12.71 -24.98
C GLN A 73 11.14 -11.79 -24.55
N GLU A 74 10.81 -10.78 -23.75
CA GLU A 74 11.74 -9.85 -23.14
C GLU A 74 11.41 -9.72 -21.64
N LEU A 75 12.43 -9.76 -20.79
CA LEU A 75 12.24 -9.63 -19.35
C LEU A 75 12.00 -8.17 -18.99
N VAL A 76 10.86 -7.90 -18.36
CA VAL A 76 10.58 -6.56 -17.78
C VAL A 76 11.18 -6.39 -16.39
N ILE A 77 11.54 -7.50 -15.72
CA ILE A 77 12.31 -7.50 -14.48
C ILE A 77 13.78 -7.81 -14.83
N PRO A 78 14.75 -6.97 -14.43
CA PRO A 78 16.17 -7.24 -14.66
C PRO A 78 16.58 -8.61 -14.14
N GLN A 79 17.42 -9.30 -14.91
CA GLN A 79 17.82 -10.68 -14.59
C GLN A 79 18.50 -10.78 -13.22
N ASP A 80 19.34 -9.83 -12.85
CA ASP A 80 20.01 -9.77 -11.54
C ASP A 80 19.02 -9.70 -10.37
N VAL A 81 17.93 -8.94 -10.50
CA VAL A 81 16.84 -8.89 -9.50
C VAL A 81 16.13 -10.24 -9.38
N LEU A 82 15.87 -10.91 -10.51
CA LEU A 82 15.28 -12.26 -10.52
C LEU A 82 16.21 -13.29 -9.86
N GLU A 83 17.52 -13.21 -10.11
CA GLU A 83 18.53 -14.06 -9.47
C GLU A 83 18.62 -13.79 -7.96
N GLU A 84 18.56 -12.53 -7.52
CA GLU A 84 18.56 -12.18 -6.10
C GLU A 84 17.32 -12.74 -5.38
N ALA A 85 16.13 -12.55 -5.97
CA ALA A 85 14.89 -13.13 -5.48
C ALA A 85 14.98 -14.66 -5.35
N TRP A 86 15.57 -15.32 -6.35
CA TRP A 86 15.81 -16.76 -6.33
C TRP A 86 16.79 -17.18 -5.24
N ASN A 87 17.95 -16.53 -5.14
CA ASN A 87 18.98 -16.86 -4.16
C ASN A 87 18.43 -16.75 -2.73
N TYR A 88 17.66 -15.69 -2.46
CA TYR A 88 16.95 -15.54 -1.19
C TYR A 88 15.96 -16.69 -0.97
N ALA A 89 15.05 -16.92 -1.92
CA ALA A 89 14.04 -17.98 -1.82
C ALA A 89 14.68 -19.36 -1.64
N GLN A 90 15.75 -19.67 -2.36
CA GLN A 90 16.48 -20.92 -2.29
C GLN A 90 17.11 -21.14 -0.91
N SER A 91 17.73 -20.10 -0.34
CA SER A 91 18.29 -20.12 1.02
C SER A 91 17.22 -20.48 2.06
N GLN A 92 15.97 -20.12 1.77
CA GLN A 92 14.78 -20.37 2.59
C GLN A 92 14.04 -21.67 2.23
N GLN A 93 14.75 -22.67 1.70
CA GLN A 93 14.20 -24.01 1.39
C GLN A 93 13.00 -24.00 0.43
N THR A 94 13.06 -23.17 -0.60
CA THR A 94 12.07 -23.16 -1.69
C THR A 94 12.22 -24.40 -2.59
N TYR A 95 11.08 -24.92 -3.06
CA TYR A 95 10.97 -25.96 -4.10
C TYR A 95 10.66 -25.37 -5.47
N ALA A 96 9.80 -24.34 -5.52
CA ALA A 96 9.40 -23.68 -6.75
C ALA A 96 9.21 -22.18 -6.50
N LEU A 97 9.75 -21.36 -7.41
CA LEU A 97 9.49 -19.93 -7.49
C LEU A 97 9.09 -19.59 -8.93
N LEU A 98 7.92 -18.97 -9.09
CA LEU A 98 7.42 -18.48 -10.37
C LEU A 98 7.09 -16.98 -10.23
N VAL A 99 7.47 -16.18 -11.22
CA VAL A 99 7.20 -14.74 -11.30
C VAL A 99 6.57 -14.44 -12.65
N SER A 100 5.37 -13.87 -12.65
CA SER A 100 4.62 -13.44 -13.84
C SER A 100 4.30 -11.96 -13.74
N VAL A 101 4.34 -11.27 -14.88
CA VAL A 101 3.96 -9.85 -14.99
C VAL A 101 3.02 -9.72 -16.17
N ASN A 102 1.81 -9.20 -15.93
CA ASN A 102 0.75 -9.05 -16.93
C ASN A 102 0.41 -10.36 -17.69
N GLY A 103 0.52 -11.50 -17.01
CA GLY A 103 0.24 -12.82 -17.59
C GLY A 103 1.41 -13.45 -18.34
N GLU A 104 2.58 -12.78 -18.39
CA GLU A 104 3.79 -13.32 -19.01
C GLU A 104 4.80 -13.75 -17.94
N LEU A 105 5.21 -15.03 -18.01
CA LEU A 105 6.18 -15.62 -17.11
C LEU A 105 7.57 -15.01 -17.32
N GLN A 106 8.05 -14.28 -16.31
CA GLN A 106 9.36 -13.66 -16.26
C GLN A 106 10.42 -14.61 -15.69
N PHE A 107 10.01 -15.49 -14.77
CA PHE A 107 10.92 -16.38 -14.08
C PHE A 107 10.22 -17.65 -13.60
N GLU A 108 10.89 -18.79 -13.77
CA GLU A 108 10.44 -20.08 -13.24
C GLU A 108 11.66 -20.92 -12.88
N ARG A 109 11.81 -21.26 -11.61
CA ARG A 109 12.87 -22.17 -11.15
C ARG A 109 12.39 -23.14 -10.08
N TYR A 110 13.09 -24.26 -10.06
CA TYR A 110 12.83 -25.39 -9.18
C TYR A 110 14.10 -25.84 -8.48
N ASP A 111 13.97 -26.36 -7.27
CA ASP A 111 15.07 -26.96 -6.51
C ASP A 111 14.59 -28.24 -5.79
N ARG A 112 15.51 -28.95 -5.15
CA ARG A 112 15.23 -30.12 -4.29
C ARG A 112 14.54 -31.26 -5.05
N GLY A 113 14.88 -31.42 -6.32
CA GLY A 113 14.30 -32.44 -7.21
C GLY A 113 12.89 -32.12 -7.70
N ALA A 114 12.38 -30.92 -7.43
CA ALA A 114 11.12 -30.46 -7.98
C ALA A 114 11.23 -30.10 -9.47
N ASN A 115 10.08 -30.05 -10.13
CA ASN A 115 9.90 -29.58 -11.51
C ASN A 115 8.49 -29.01 -11.71
N SER A 116 8.19 -28.58 -12.92
CA SER A 116 6.90 -27.97 -13.30
C SER A 116 5.66 -28.82 -13.07
N ARG A 117 5.82 -30.12 -12.87
CA ARG A 117 4.73 -31.08 -12.61
C ARG A 117 4.72 -31.57 -11.17
N THR A 118 5.63 -31.12 -10.31
CA THR A 118 5.66 -31.55 -8.91
C THR A 118 4.36 -31.13 -8.22
N PRO A 119 3.58 -32.08 -7.67
CA PRO A 119 2.38 -31.75 -6.93
C PRO A 119 2.74 -31.30 -5.52
N TYR A 120 2.19 -30.17 -5.11
CA TYR A 120 2.29 -29.63 -3.77
C TYR A 120 0.92 -29.67 -3.09
N ASN A 121 0.90 -30.00 -1.80
CA ASN A 121 -0.29 -29.76 -0.98
C ASN A 121 -0.37 -28.28 -0.65
N SER A 122 -1.45 -27.62 -1.05
CA SER A 122 -1.71 -26.19 -0.93
C SER A 122 -1.75 -25.64 0.49
N GLN A 123 -2.02 -26.51 1.48
CA GLN A 123 -2.33 -26.09 2.84
C GLN A 123 -3.42 -25.00 2.82
N SER A 124 -3.34 -24.00 3.70
CA SER A 124 -4.33 -22.93 3.76
C SER A 124 -4.52 -22.08 2.49
N LEU A 125 -3.72 -22.22 1.41
CA LEU A 125 -4.05 -21.58 0.12
C LEU A 125 -5.45 -22.01 -0.40
N HIS A 126 -5.91 -23.22 -0.06
CA HIS A 126 -7.26 -23.69 -0.42
C HIS A 126 -8.37 -22.85 0.23
N LYS A 127 -8.10 -22.18 1.37
CA LYS A 127 -9.06 -21.26 1.98
C LYS A 127 -9.32 -20.05 1.09
N SER A 128 -8.27 -19.45 0.52
CA SER A 128 -8.40 -18.35 -0.43
C SER A 128 -9.22 -18.78 -1.64
N LEU A 129 -8.95 -19.97 -2.17
CA LEU A 129 -9.75 -20.56 -3.25
C LEU A 129 -11.21 -20.85 -2.85
N THR A 130 -11.51 -21.07 -1.56
CA THR A 130 -12.90 -21.22 -1.08
C THR A 130 -13.67 -19.90 -1.18
N ALA A 131 -13.03 -18.76 -0.92
CA ALA A 131 -13.63 -17.44 -1.14
C ALA A 131 -13.77 -17.11 -2.65
N VAL A 132 -12.84 -17.56 -3.49
CA VAL A 132 -13.00 -17.51 -4.95
C VAL A 132 -14.22 -18.33 -5.39
N MET A 133 -14.41 -19.53 -4.83
CA MET A 133 -15.57 -20.38 -5.11
C MET A 133 -16.89 -19.77 -4.64
N LEU A 134 -16.90 -18.97 -3.57
CA LEU A 134 -18.08 -18.18 -3.18
C LEU A 134 -18.45 -17.17 -4.29
N GLY A 135 -17.47 -16.42 -4.79
CA GLY A 135 -17.69 -15.51 -5.92
C GLY A 135 -18.18 -16.25 -7.16
N ALA A 136 -17.60 -17.40 -7.47
CA ALA A 136 -18.06 -18.24 -8.58
C ALA A 136 -19.50 -18.74 -8.37
N ALA A 137 -19.89 -19.11 -7.14
CA ALA A 137 -21.26 -19.49 -6.84
C ALA A 137 -22.26 -18.34 -7.05
N ILE A 138 -21.87 -17.11 -6.70
CA ILE A 138 -22.65 -15.90 -6.96
C ILE A 138 -22.76 -15.64 -8.46
N TYR A 139 -21.63 -15.69 -9.18
CA TYR A 139 -21.59 -15.48 -10.63
C TYR A 139 -22.45 -16.49 -11.41
N ASN A 140 -22.49 -17.75 -10.95
CA ASN A 140 -23.29 -18.81 -11.55
C ASN A 140 -24.74 -18.86 -11.04
N GLY A 141 -25.16 -17.91 -10.18
CA GLY A 141 -26.53 -17.82 -9.67
C GLY A 141 -26.93 -18.90 -8.66
N ALA A 142 -25.96 -19.63 -8.09
CA ALA A 142 -26.23 -20.60 -7.02
C ALA A 142 -26.44 -19.94 -5.66
N ILE A 143 -25.85 -18.76 -5.47
CA ILE A 143 -25.96 -17.90 -4.29
C ILE A 143 -26.29 -16.49 -4.79
N GLU A 144 -27.15 -15.75 -4.11
CA GLU A 144 -27.53 -14.38 -4.52
C GLU A 144 -26.49 -13.36 -4.04
N SER A 145 -26.02 -13.49 -2.80
CA SER A 145 -25.04 -12.58 -2.19
C SER A 145 -24.31 -13.23 -1.03
N GLU A 146 -23.09 -12.77 -0.74
CA GLU A 146 -22.33 -13.16 0.45
C GLU A 146 -22.98 -12.74 1.78
N ASP A 147 -23.91 -11.78 1.75
CA ASP A 147 -24.62 -11.31 2.94
C ASP A 147 -25.77 -12.25 3.35
N GLN A 148 -26.07 -13.27 2.54
CA GLN A 148 -27.09 -14.26 2.89
C GLN A 148 -26.67 -15.08 4.12
N PRO A 149 -27.60 -15.35 5.05
CA PRO A 149 -27.33 -16.25 6.16
C PRO A 149 -27.02 -17.67 5.65
N ALA A 150 -25.92 -18.25 6.12
CA ALA A 150 -25.50 -19.59 5.75
C ALA A 150 -26.54 -20.66 6.15
N SER A 151 -27.39 -20.37 7.13
CA SER A 151 -28.49 -21.20 7.61
C SER A 151 -29.55 -21.53 6.54
N PHE A 152 -29.58 -20.80 5.42
CA PHE A 152 -30.40 -21.14 4.25
C PHE A 152 -30.03 -22.52 3.67
N TRP A 153 -28.76 -22.90 3.76
CA TRP A 153 -28.25 -24.19 3.27
C TRP A 153 -27.69 -25.07 4.39
N LEU A 154 -27.42 -24.50 5.55
CA LEU A 154 -26.98 -25.20 6.75
C LEU A 154 -28.18 -25.38 7.69
N GLU A 155 -29.03 -26.36 7.39
CA GLU A 155 -30.24 -26.68 8.19
C GLU A 155 -29.91 -26.93 9.67
N GLU A 156 -28.70 -27.46 9.95
CA GLU A 156 -28.18 -27.65 11.30
C GLU A 156 -28.08 -26.35 12.12
N TRP A 157 -28.09 -25.19 11.46
CA TRP A 157 -27.97 -23.86 12.08
C TRP A 157 -29.29 -23.07 12.05
N ALA A 158 -30.29 -23.46 11.27
CA ALA A 158 -31.52 -22.70 11.08
C ALA A 158 -32.32 -22.48 12.38
N GLY A 159 -32.30 -23.45 13.30
CA GLY A 159 -32.96 -23.38 14.61
C GLY A 159 -32.09 -22.87 15.76
N ASP A 160 -30.81 -22.60 15.51
CA ASP A 160 -29.86 -22.14 16.54
C ASP A 160 -29.78 -20.61 16.54
N PRO A 161 -30.21 -19.91 17.62
CA PRO A 161 -30.22 -18.45 17.65
C PRO A 161 -28.81 -17.83 17.56
N GLN A 162 -27.74 -18.56 17.91
CA GLN A 162 -26.36 -18.07 17.79
C GLN A 162 -25.78 -18.24 16.38
N ARG A 163 -26.38 -19.13 15.56
CA ARG A 163 -25.83 -19.51 14.24
C ARG A 163 -26.71 -19.12 13.05
N SER A 164 -28.01 -19.02 13.27
CA SER A 164 -28.99 -18.76 12.21
C SER A 164 -28.72 -17.47 11.45
N GLY A 165 -28.10 -16.47 12.08
CA GLY A 165 -27.71 -15.19 11.48
C GLY A 165 -26.29 -15.12 10.91
N ILE A 166 -25.46 -16.17 11.00
CA ILE A 166 -24.10 -16.15 10.45
C ILE A 166 -24.18 -16.04 8.91
N THR A 167 -23.61 -14.98 8.33
CA THR A 167 -23.57 -14.81 6.86
C THR A 167 -22.42 -15.57 6.21
N LEU A 168 -22.49 -15.79 4.90
CA LEU A 168 -21.38 -16.35 4.14
C LEU A 168 -20.14 -15.43 4.21
N ALA A 169 -20.34 -14.11 4.21
CA ALA A 169 -19.29 -13.12 4.43
C ALA A 169 -18.62 -13.27 5.80
N ASN A 170 -19.39 -13.47 6.88
CA ASN A 170 -18.80 -13.71 8.21
C ASN A 170 -17.89 -14.94 8.19
N LEU A 171 -18.30 -16.03 7.53
CA LEU A 171 -17.46 -17.22 7.40
C LEU A 171 -16.20 -16.95 6.56
N ALA A 172 -16.33 -16.19 5.45
CA ALA A 172 -15.23 -15.84 4.56
C ALA A 172 -14.22 -14.86 5.20
N TYR A 173 -14.65 -13.99 6.11
CA TYR A 173 -13.77 -13.06 6.84
C TYR A 173 -13.18 -13.63 8.14
N MET A 174 -13.48 -14.89 8.49
CA MET A 174 -13.15 -15.47 9.80
C MET A 174 -13.82 -14.77 10.99
N GLU A 175 -14.98 -14.15 10.75
CA GLU A 175 -15.81 -13.46 11.75
C GLU A 175 -17.08 -14.28 12.10
N GLY A 176 -17.14 -15.56 11.73
CA GLY A 176 -18.29 -16.43 12.00
C GLY A 176 -18.48 -16.84 13.47
N GLY A 177 -17.60 -16.42 14.38
CA GLY A 177 -17.71 -16.72 15.81
C GLY A 177 -17.35 -18.16 16.23
N LEU A 178 -17.07 -19.07 15.29
CA LEU A 178 -16.71 -20.45 15.59
C LEU A 178 -15.30 -20.57 16.20
N GLU A 179 -15.13 -21.39 17.23
CA GLU A 179 -13.83 -21.57 17.87
C GLU A 179 -12.75 -22.08 16.90
N ARG A 180 -11.50 -21.66 17.13
CA ARG A 180 -10.32 -22.13 16.37
C ARG A 180 -10.04 -23.62 16.60
N GLY A 181 -10.31 -24.11 17.81
CA GLY A 181 -9.93 -25.43 18.28
C GLY A 181 -8.43 -25.55 18.54
N ARG A 182 -8.04 -26.09 19.71
CA ARG A 182 -6.61 -26.34 20.01
C ARG A 182 -6.04 -27.37 19.03
N PHE A 183 -4.91 -27.04 18.40
CA PHE A 183 -4.14 -28.00 17.63
C PHE A 183 -3.14 -28.71 18.53
N ALA A 184 -3.22 -30.03 18.61
CA ALA A 184 -2.28 -30.86 19.34
C ALA A 184 -2.18 -32.22 18.64
N VAL A 185 -1.06 -32.94 18.84
CA VAL A 185 -0.88 -34.32 18.37
C VAL A 185 -1.75 -35.24 19.24
N SER A 186 -3.06 -35.16 19.05
CA SER A 186 -4.07 -35.92 19.77
C SER A 186 -5.30 -36.08 18.88
N PRO A 187 -5.88 -37.30 18.79
CA PRO A 187 -7.09 -37.55 18.00
C PRO A 187 -8.35 -36.92 18.62
N PHE A 188 -8.22 -36.36 19.82
CA PHE A 188 -9.29 -35.68 20.55
C PHE A 188 -9.16 -34.15 20.49
N ALA A 189 -8.05 -33.62 19.98
CA ALA A 189 -7.87 -32.18 19.86
C ALA A 189 -8.79 -31.64 18.75
N PRO A 190 -9.70 -30.68 19.01
CA PRO A 190 -10.68 -30.22 18.02
C PRO A 190 -10.05 -29.79 16.70
N GLY A 191 -8.93 -29.07 16.75
CA GLY A 191 -8.20 -28.65 15.56
C GLY A 191 -7.60 -29.81 14.75
N ALA A 192 -7.21 -30.91 15.40
CA ALA A 192 -6.69 -32.11 14.71
C ALA A 192 -7.82 -32.98 14.14
N ARG A 193 -8.97 -33.04 14.83
CA ARG A 193 -10.14 -33.84 14.40
C ARG A 193 -10.64 -33.43 13.02
N LEU A 194 -10.67 -32.13 12.71
CA LEU A 194 -11.07 -31.63 11.38
C LEU A 194 -10.21 -32.19 10.23
N PHE A 195 -8.93 -32.51 10.47
CA PHE A 195 -8.07 -33.11 9.43
C PHE A 195 -8.25 -34.63 9.32
N LEU A 196 -8.72 -35.29 10.39
CA LEU A 196 -8.64 -36.74 10.53
C LEU A 196 -9.98 -37.45 10.37
N THR A 197 -11.07 -36.83 10.79
CA THR A 197 -12.38 -37.45 10.79
C THR A 197 -12.83 -37.91 9.40
N GLY A 198 -13.62 -38.98 9.36
CA GLY A 198 -14.44 -39.35 8.20
C GLY A 198 -15.84 -38.75 8.19
N HIS A 199 -16.14 -37.79 9.07
CA HIS A 199 -17.44 -37.11 9.22
C HIS A 199 -17.27 -35.59 9.34
N LEU A 200 -16.59 -34.98 8.37
CA LEU A 200 -16.11 -33.60 8.45
C LEU A 200 -17.22 -32.57 8.61
N ALA A 201 -18.33 -32.71 7.88
CA ALA A 201 -19.47 -31.79 8.03
C ALA A 201 -20.01 -31.77 9.47
N ARG A 202 -20.13 -32.94 10.12
CA ARG A 202 -20.61 -33.01 11.51
C ARG A 202 -19.66 -32.29 12.46
N GLU A 203 -18.35 -32.51 12.33
CA GLU A 203 -17.36 -31.88 13.21
C GLU A 203 -17.28 -30.36 12.99
N ALA A 204 -17.29 -29.90 11.73
CA ALA A 204 -17.23 -28.48 11.41
C ALA A 204 -18.51 -27.73 11.83
N LEU A 205 -19.69 -28.23 11.45
CA LEU A 205 -20.96 -27.58 11.76
C LEU A 205 -21.33 -27.65 13.24
N GLY A 206 -20.78 -28.63 13.98
CA GLY A 206 -20.92 -28.77 15.43
C GLY A 206 -19.85 -28.04 16.26
N THR A 207 -18.93 -27.30 15.62
CA THR A 207 -17.89 -26.56 16.33
C THR A 207 -18.52 -25.50 17.26
N PRO A 208 -18.13 -25.42 18.54
CA PRO A 208 -18.67 -24.45 19.49
C PRO A 208 -18.51 -22.99 19.05
N MET A 209 -19.44 -22.13 19.49
CA MET A 209 -19.30 -20.67 19.38
C MET A 209 -18.32 -20.17 20.44
N ALA A 210 -17.43 -19.27 20.06
CA ALA A 210 -16.49 -18.56 20.92
C ALA A 210 -16.82 -17.06 21.04
N ALA A 211 -17.50 -16.49 20.03
CA ALA A 211 -17.97 -15.11 20.00
C ALA A 211 -19.24 -15.01 19.14
N GLU A 212 -19.96 -13.89 19.25
CA GLU A 212 -21.08 -13.59 18.35
C GLU A 212 -20.58 -13.36 16.90
N PRO A 213 -21.40 -13.64 15.88
CA PRO A 213 -21.01 -13.40 14.47
C PRO A 213 -20.70 -11.92 14.21
N GLY A 214 -19.60 -11.64 13.54
CA GLY A 214 -19.11 -10.28 13.26
C GLY A 214 -18.37 -9.60 14.42
N ALA A 215 -18.36 -10.19 15.62
CA ALA A 215 -17.81 -9.53 16.81
C ALA A 215 -16.28 -9.59 16.88
N GLU A 216 -15.68 -10.70 16.43
CA GLU A 216 -14.24 -10.94 16.52
C GLU A 216 -13.69 -11.74 15.33
N TYR A 217 -12.44 -11.45 14.98
CA TYR A 217 -11.66 -12.26 14.05
C TYR A 217 -11.12 -13.52 14.75
N ILE A 218 -11.60 -14.70 14.34
CA ILE A 218 -11.18 -16.00 14.87
C ILE A 218 -10.76 -16.90 13.72
N TRP A 219 -9.45 -17.15 13.58
CA TRP A 219 -8.92 -18.07 12.57
C TRP A 219 -9.45 -19.50 12.79
N SER A 220 -10.53 -19.87 12.11
CA SER A 220 -11.22 -21.14 12.29
C SER A 220 -11.33 -21.92 10.97
N ASN A 221 -10.77 -23.13 10.98
CA ASN A 221 -10.96 -24.06 9.85
C ASN A 221 -12.43 -24.49 9.72
N ALA A 222 -13.18 -24.51 10.83
CA ALA A 222 -14.59 -24.86 10.81
C ALA A 222 -15.43 -23.80 10.07
N SER A 223 -15.11 -22.51 10.21
CA SER A 223 -15.77 -21.44 9.45
C SER A 223 -15.63 -21.62 7.94
N VAL A 224 -14.42 -21.86 7.46
CA VAL A 224 -14.17 -22.09 6.04
C VAL A 224 -14.83 -23.39 5.55
N GLN A 225 -14.83 -24.44 6.38
CA GLN A 225 -15.49 -25.69 6.02
C GLN A 225 -17.01 -25.51 5.92
N ALA A 226 -17.64 -24.79 6.86
CA ALA A 226 -19.06 -24.47 6.82
C ALA A 226 -19.43 -23.68 5.55
N LEU A 227 -18.59 -22.70 5.16
CA LEU A 227 -18.76 -21.96 3.92
C LEU A 227 -18.76 -22.89 2.70
N SER A 228 -17.80 -23.81 2.60
CA SER A 228 -17.76 -24.76 1.48
C SER A 228 -18.97 -25.69 1.43
N ILE A 229 -19.48 -26.13 2.58
CA ILE A 229 -20.68 -26.99 2.66
C ILE A 229 -21.92 -26.21 2.20
N ALA A 230 -22.04 -24.94 2.61
CA ALA A 230 -23.12 -24.08 2.15
C ALA A 230 -23.08 -23.92 0.61
N ILE A 231 -21.90 -23.69 0.03
CA ILE A 231 -21.72 -23.60 -1.43
C ILE A 231 -22.10 -24.92 -2.13
N GLU A 232 -21.63 -26.07 -1.65
CA GLU A 232 -21.98 -27.39 -2.22
C GLU A 232 -23.50 -27.62 -2.21
N ARG A 233 -24.16 -27.30 -1.09
CA ARG A 233 -25.60 -27.48 -0.92
C ARG A 233 -26.41 -26.49 -1.75
N ALA A 234 -25.98 -25.23 -1.84
CA ALA A 234 -26.60 -24.22 -2.69
C ALA A 234 -26.57 -24.62 -4.17
N ALA A 235 -25.44 -25.15 -4.64
CA ALA A 235 -25.27 -25.57 -6.02
C ALA A 235 -25.77 -27.00 -6.31
N GLY A 236 -26.10 -27.78 -5.29
CA GLY A 236 -26.56 -29.17 -5.39
C GLY A 236 -25.53 -30.14 -5.97
N ARG A 237 -24.23 -29.81 -5.90
CA ARG A 237 -23.15 -30.55 -6.58
C ARG A 237 -21.89 -30.67 -5.70
N PRO A 238 -21.10 -31.74 -5.84
CA PRO A 238 -19.88 -31.92 -5.07
C PRO A 238 -18.80 -30.86 -5.36
N TRP A 239 -18.05 -30.48 -4.33
CA TRP A 239 -17.03 -29.43 -4.37
C TRP A 239 -16.02 -29.61 -5.50
N ALA A 240 -15.50 -30.82 -5.70
CA ALA A 240 -14.52 -31.09 -6.76
C ALA A 240 -15.09 -30.85 -8.16
N GLN A 241 -16.39 -31.12 -8.36
CA GLN A 241 -17.07 -30.89 -9.64
C GLN A 241 -17.38 -29.41 -9.84
N LEU A 242 -17.73 -28.68 -8.77
CA LEU A 242 -17.89 -27.22 -8.84
C LEU A 242 -16.58 -26.54 -9.17
N LEU A 243 -15.50 -26.89 -8.44
CA LEU A 243 -14.17 -26.33 -8.65
C LEU A 243 -13.65 -26.61 -10.05
N ARG A 244 -13.90 -27.82 -10.58
CA ARG A 244 -13.59 -28.20 -11.96
C ARG A 244 -14.26 -27.26 -12.97
N ASP A 245 -15.58 -27.20 -12.93
CA ASP A 245 -16.37 -26.60 -14.00
C ASP A 245 -16.34 -25.07 -13.96
N TRP A 246 -16.27 -24.48 -12.76
CA TRP A 246 -16.36 -23.03 -12.59
C TRP A 246 -15.00 -22.33 -12.68
N ILE A 247 -13.92 -22.98 -12.24
CA ILE A 247 -12.60 -22.35 -12.14
C ILE A 247 -11.55 -23.15 -12.90
N TRP A 248 -11.37 -24.43 -12.59
CA TRP A 248 -10.18 -25.17 -13.02
C TRP A 248 -10.09 -25.38 -14.54
N GLU A 249 -11.17 -25.89 -15.16
CA GLU A 249 -11.22 -26.09 -16.61
C GLU A 249 -11.26 -24.76 -17.39
N PRO A 250 -12.03 -23.73 -16.99
CA PRO A 250 -11.97 -22.42 -17.63
C PRO A 250 -10.58 -21.78 -17.63
N LEU A 251 -9.75 -22.03 -16.61
CA LEU A 251 -8.36 -21.57 -16.55
C LEU A 251 -7.39 -22.40 -17.41
N GLY A 252 -7.85 -23.54 -17.95
CA GLY A 252 -6.95 -24.51 -18.57
C GLY A 252 -5.92 -25.08 -17.57
N ALA A 253 -6.27 -25.12 -16.28
CA ALA A 253 -5.40 -25.66 -15.26
C ALA A 253 -5.32 -27.19 -15.35
N GLY A 254 -4.14 -27.73 -15.06
CA GLY A 254 -3.80 -29.13 -15.28
C GLY A 254 -4.16 -30.00 -14.07
N GLU A 255 -3.44 -31.11 -13.93
CA GLU A 255 -3.70 -32.13 -12.92
C GLU A 255 -3.80 -31.56 -11.49
N ALA A 256 -4.90 -31.89 -10.82
CA ALA A 256 -5.15 -31.50 -9.44
C ALA A 256 -6.11 -32.47 -8.73
N TRP A 257 -5.99 -32.56 -7.41
CA TRP A 257 -6.86 -33.39 -6.58
C TRP A 257 -7.31 -32.67 -5.32
N VAL A 258 -8.54 -32.96 -4.90
CA VAL A 258 -9.09 -32.50 -3.62
C VAL A 258 -9.06 -33.64 -2.62
N GLN A 259 -8.56 -33.35 -1.42
CA GLN A 259 -8.67 -34.26 -0.27
C GLN A 259 -10.11 -34.35 0.22
N LEU A 260 -10.60 -35.56 0.42
CA LEU A 260 -11.91 -35.81 1.04
C LEU A 260 -11.76 -36.41 2.44
N ASP A 261 -12.76 -36.21 3.28
CA ASP A 261 -12.88 -36.86 4.58
C ASP A 261 -13.16 -38.37 4.44
N ARG A 262 -13.96 -38.77 3.44
CA ARG A 262 -14.26 -40.16 3.06
C ARG A 262 -14.67 -40.24 1.58
N PRO A 263 -14.76 -41.45 0.97
CA PRO A 263 -15.24 -41.58 -0.40
C PRO A 263 -16.65 -41.02 -0.53
N GLY A 264 -16.87 -40.11 -1.49
CA GLY A 264 -18.15 -39.42 -1.68
C GLY A 264 -18.54 -38.48 -0.53
N GLY A 265 -17.60 -38.14 0.36
CA GLY A 265 -17.80 -37.19 1.45
C GLY A 265 -17.40 -35.76 1.10
N ASN A 266 -17.14 -34.94 2.12
CA ASN A 266 -16.83 -33.52 1.96
C ASN A 266 -15.35 -33.29 1.66
N ALA A 267 -15.11 -32.28 0.83
CA ALA A 267 -13.78 -31.74 0.59
C ALA A 267 -13.23 -31.03 1.84
N GLN A 268 -11.94 -31.24 2.14
CA GLN A 268 -11.21 -30.46 3.14
C GLN A 268 -10.80 -29.10 2.57
N SER A 269 -11.78 -28.25 2.28
CA SER A 269 -11.64 -26.95 1.58
C SER A 269 -10.76 -25.94 2.33
N PHE A 270 -10.62 -26.09 3.65
CA PHE A 270 -9.71 -25.26 4.44
C PHE A 270 -8.24 -25.65 4.27
N CYS A 271 -7.91 -26.72 3.55
CA CYS A 271 -6.52 -27.17 3.43
C CYS A 271 -6.15 -27.76 2.07
N CYS A 272 -6.81 -28.81 1.64
CA CYS A 272 -6.00 -29.81 0.96
C CYS A 272 -6.44 -29.96 -0.49
N LEU A 273 -5.96 -29.01 -1.31
CA LEU A 273 -5.84 -29.13 -2.75
C LEU A 273 -4.40 -29.52 -3.10
N ILE A 274 -4.25 -30.54 -3.94
CA ILE A 274 -2.96 -31.00 -4.44
C ILE A 274 -2.82 -30.53 -5.88
N SER A 275 -1.83 -29.69 -6.17
CA SER A 275 -1.60 -29.13 -7.51
C SER A 275 -0.17 -28.60 -7.67
N ASN A 276 0.24 -28.22 -8.89
CA ASN A 276 1.57 -27.66 -9.18
C ASN A 276 1.60 -26.12 -9.13
N GLY A 277 2.81 -25.55 -9.16
CA GLY A 277 3.03 -24.10 -9.10
C GLY A 277 2.39 -23.32 -10.25
N ARG A 278 2.41 -23.86 -11.47
CA ARG A 278 1.82 -23.21 -12.66
C ARG A 278 0.30 -23.10 -12.59
N ASN A 279 -0.38 -24.04 -11.95
CA ASN A 279 -1.81 -23.96 -11.73
C ASN A 279 -2.16 -22.89 -10.68
N TRP A 280 -1.35 -22.76 -9.63
CA TRP A 280 -1.52 -21.67 -8.64
C TRP A 280 -1.17 -20.29 -9.21
N LEU A 281 -0.26 -20.22 -10.20
CA LEU A 281 0.03 -18.99 -10.94
C LEU A 281 -1.22 -18.49 -11.68
N ARG A 282 -1.93 -19.38 -12.38
CA ARG A 282 -3.19 -19.06 -13.05
C ARG A 282 -4.27 -18.56 -12.10
N ILE A 283 -4.35 -19.12 -10.89
CA ILE A 283 -5.26 -18.61 -9.85
C ILE A 283 -4.86 -17.20 -9.44
N GLY A 284 -3.57 -16.92 -9.26
CA GLY A 284 -3.08 -15.57 -8.99
C GLY A 284 -3.38 -14.58 -10.12
N GLU A 285 -3.21 -14.99 -11.38
CA GLU A 285 -3.50 -14.17 -12.56
C GLU A 285 -5.01 -13.90 -12.76
N LEU A 286 -5.87 -14.91 -12.53
CA LEU A 286 -7.32 -14.72 -12.48
C LEU A 286 -7.70 -13.63 -11.48
N MET A 287 -7.09 -13.68 -10.30
CA MET A 287 -7.37 -12.72 -9.23
C MET A 287 -6.79 -11.33 -9.55
N ALA A 288 -5.58 -11.26 -10.12
CA ALA A 288 -4.99 -10.01 -10.57
C ALA A 288 -5.87 -9.29 -11.63
N GLY A 289 -6.58 -10.06 -12.45
CA GLY A 289 -7.54 -9.57 -13.45
C GLY A 289 -8.98 -9.38 -12.96
N ASP A 290 -9.22 -9.24 -11.65
CA ASP A 290 -10.57 -9.12 -11.05
C ASP A 290 -11.55 -10.23 -11.53
N GLY A 291 -11.08 -11.47 -11.52
CA GLY A 291 -11.86 -12.62 -11.94
C GLY A 291 -12.05 -12.76 -13.46
N VAL A 292 -11.30 -12.00 -14.26
CA VAL A 292 -11.25 -12.16 -15.72
C VAL A 292 -9.99 -12.93 -16.12
N TRP A 293 -10.19 -14.03 -16.84
CA TRP A 293 -9.12 -14.85 -17.40
C TRP A 293 -9.21 -14.87 -18.93
N GLN A 294 -8.17 -14.39 -19.62
CA GLN A 294 -8.11 -14.37 -21.10
C GLN A 294 -9.39 -13.80 -21.76
N GLY A 295 -9.93 -12.72 -21.20
CA GLY A 295 -11.16 -12.07 -21.67
C GLY A 295 -12.47 -12.74 -21.23
N ARG A 296 -12.42 -13.86 -20.52
CA ARG A 296 -13.59 -14.54 -19.94
C ARG A 296 -13.73 -14.21 -18.46
N ARG A 297 -14.86 -13.66 -18.06
CA ARG A 297 -15.21 -13.42 -16.65
C ARG A 297 -15.66 -14.74 -15.99
N LEU A 298 -15.11 -15.03 -14.81
CA LEU A 298 -15.43 -16.20 -13.97
C LEU A 298 -15.97 -15.82 -12.59
N LEU A 299 -15.73 -14.59 -12.14
CA LEU A 299 -16.22 -14.03 -10.87
C LEU A 299 -17.01 -12.75 -11.14
N PRO A 300 -17.88 -12.31 -10.21
CA PRO A 300 -18.58 -11.03 -10.33
C PRO A 300 -17.59 -9.88 -10.50
N GLU A 301 -18.01 -8.81 -11.17
CA GLU A 301 -17.22 -7.59 -11.29
C GLU A 301 -16.98 -6.96 -9.90
N GLY A 302 -15.73 -6.57 -9.62
CA GLY A 302 -15.32 -6.03 -8.32
C GLY A 302 -15.22 -7.08 -7.21
N TRP A 303 -15.33 -8.38 -7.52
CA TRP A 303 -15.26 -9.42 -6.50
C TRP A 303 -13.88 -9.50 -5.84
N VAL A 304 -12.80 -9.28 -6.59
CA VAL A 304 -11.46 -9.32 -5.99
C VAL A 304 -11.22 -8.08 -5.13
N ASP A 305 -11.73 -6.91 -5.54
CA ASP A 305 -11.74 -5.71 -4.71
C ASP A 305 -12.52 -5.96 -3.41
N ARG A 306 -13.67 -6.63 -3.48
CA ARG A 306 -14.43 -7.06 -2.31
C ARG A 306 -13.63 -8.01 -1.43
N MET A 307 -12.97 -9.02 -2.01
CA MET A 307 -12.13 -9.96 -1.27
C MET A 307 -10.92 -9.28 -0.59
N THR A 308 -10.43 -8.17 -1.14
CA THR A 308 -9.28 -7.43 -0.62
C THR A 308 -9.66 -6.28 0.31
N GLN A 309 -10.94 -6.04 0.57
CA GLN A 309 -11.37 -5.17 1.68
C GLN A 309 -11.09 -5.85 3.02
N GLY A 310 -10.52 -5.12 3.98
CA GLY A 310 -10.23 -5.65 5.31
C GLY A 310 -11.48 -6.01 6.10
N ALA A 311 -11.41 -7.09 6.87
CA ALA A 311 -12.43 -7.45 7.85
C ALA A 311 -12.60 -6.33 8.88
N SER A 312 -13.83 -6.17 9.37
CA SER A 312 -14.18 -5.10 10.32
C SER A 312 -13.38 -5.18 11.63
N THR A 313 -13.00 -6.39 12.02
CA THR A 313 -12.27 -6.69 13.27
C THR A 313 -10.78 -6.95 13.04
N ASN A 314 -10.33 -7.08 11.79
CA ASN A 314 -8.92 -7.26 11.42
C ASN A 314 -8.64 -6.71 10.01
N SER A 315 -8.18 -5.46 9.95
CA SER A 315 -7.82 -4.80 8.69
C SER A 315 -6.77 -5.53 7.86
N ASN A 316 -5.94 -6.39 8.46
CA ASN A 316 -4.88 -7.10 7.73
C ASN A 316 -5.37 -8.36 7.02
N PHE A 317 -6.64 -8.74 7.22
CA PHE A 317 -7.23 -9.92 6.62
C PHE A 317 -8.47 -9.53 5.81
N GLY A 318 -8.45 -9.82 4.52
CA GLY A 318 -9.62 -9.74 3.64
C GLY A 318 -10.44 -11.03 3.66
N MET A 319 -11.25 -11.29 2.62
CA MET A 319 -11.95 -12.57 2.49
C MET A 319 -10.95 -13.66 2.12
N GLN A 320 -10.38 -14.32 3.14
CA GLN A 320 -9.37 -15.37 2.99
C GLN A 320 -8.07 -14.91 2.29
N LEU A 321 -7.73 -13.62 2.38
CA LEU A 321 -6.50 -13.02 1.84
C LEU A 321 -5.79 -12.21 2.92
N TRP A 322 -4.46 -12.20 2.90
CA TRP A 322 -3.67 -11.27 3.72
C TRP A 322 -3.39 -9.99 2.96
N ARG A 323 -3.60 -8.85 3.60
CA ARG A 323 -3.43 -7.51 3.03
C ARG A 323 -2.08 -6.92 3.47
N ASN A 324 -1.49 -6.08 2.63
CA ASN A 324 -0.28 -5.34 2.95
C ASN A 324 -0.58 -4.09 3.79
N GLU A 325 -1.03 -4.31 5.02
CA GLU A 325 -1.44 -3.27 5.97
C GLU A 325 -0.55 -3.35 7.22
N PRO A 326 -0.21 -2.21 7.86
CA PRO A 326 0.59 -2.21 9.09
C PRO A 326 -0.07 -3.03 10.21
N TYR A 327 0.71 -3.88 10.88
CA TYR A 327 0.21 -4.69 12.00
C TYR A 327 -0.04 -3.83 13.25
N SER A 328 -1.26 -3.89 13.81
CA SER A 328 -1.53 -3.38 15.15
C SER A 328 -1.07 -4.40 16.22
N PRO A 329 -0.42 -3.97 17.32
CA PRO A 329 0.03 -4.85 18.41
C PRO A 329 -1.05 -5.77 19.01
N THR A 330 -2.33 -5.35 18.97
CA THR A 330 -3.47 -6.17 19.43
C THR A 330 -3.79 -7.35 18.49
N GLN A 331 -3.44 -7.27 17.21
CA GLN A 331 -3.74 -8.29 16.18
C GLN A 331 -2.72 -9.45 16.14
N LEU A 332 -1.49 -9.22 16.65
CA LEU A 332 -0.42 -10.24 16.73
C LEU A 332 -0.79 -11.41 17.66
N ARG A 333 -1.54 -11.14 18.74
CA ARG A 333 -1.98 -12.16 19.72
C ARG A 333 -2.98 -13.17 19.16
N MET A 334 -3.79 -12.77 18.18
CA MET A 334 -4.92 -13.57 17.65
C MET A 334 -4.53 -14.41 16.43
N SER A 335 -3.49 -14.01 15.70
CA SER A 335 -3.16 -14.60 14.40
C SER A 335 -2.27 -15.84 14.51
N ARG A 336 -1.21 -15.83 15.35
CA ARG A 336 -0.23 -16.94 15.47
C ARG A 336 0.40 -17.04 16.87
N PRO A 337 -0.04 -17.97 17.74
CA PRO A 337 0.50 -18.10 19.10
C PRO A 337 1.98 -18.55 19.21
N ARG A 338 2.71 -18.75 18.09
CA ARG A 338 4.10 -19.26 18.08
C ARG A 338 5.14 -18.32 17.44
N LEU A 339 4.74 -17.15 16.95
CA LEU A 339 5.65 -16.21 16.31
C LEU A 339 5.51 -14.84 16.99
N GLU A 340 6.33 -14.63 18.02
CA GLU A 340 6.57 -13.32 18.67
C GLU A 340 7.56 -12.47 17.85
N VAL A 341 7.52 -12.56 16.52
CA VAL A 341 8.40 -11.77 15.64
C VAL A 341 7.52 -10.75 14.91
N PRO A 342 7.66 -9.44 15.20
CA PRO A 342 7.07 -8.40 14.37
C PRO A 342 7.67 -8.54 12.98
N ARG A 343 6.85 -8.76 11.96
CA ARG A 343 7.29 -8.52 10.58
C ARG A 343 6.68 -7.22 10.12
N ASP A 344 7.50 -6.18 10.19
CA ASP A 344 7.52 -5.08 9.24
C ASP A 344 8.90 -5.19 8.57
N PRO A 345 9.01 -5.06 7.24
CA PRO A 345 8.38 -4.00 6.47
C PRO A 345 7.21 -4.48 5.60
N ALA A 346 6.16 -3.65 5.54
CA ALA A 346 5.16 -3.64 4.50
C ALA A 346 5.82 -3.82 3.11
N LEU A 347 5.19 -4.63 2.27
CA LEU A 347 5.57 -4.71 0.87
C LEU A 347 5.55 -3.31 0.28
N ALA A 348 6.50 -3.00 -0.59
CA ALA A 348 6.68 -1.64 -1.07
C ALA A 348 5.42 -1.13 -1.79
N ALA A 349 4.61 -2.02 -2.37
CA ALA A 349 3.34 -1.73 -3.04
C ALA A 349 2.13 -1.83 -2.07
N PRO A 350 1.43 -0.73 -1.77
CA PRO A 350 0.32 -0.72 -0.80
C PRO A 350 -0.87 -1.61 -1.18
N ASP A 351 -1.12 -1.80 -2.47
CA ASP A 351 -2.18 -2.64 -3.01
C ASP A 351 -1.80 -4.13 -3.09
N ALA A 352 -0.62 -4.49 -2.58
CA ALA A 352 -0.20 -5.88 -2.52
C ALA A 352 -1.03 -6.68 -1.52
N TRP A 353 -1.31 -7.92 -1.87
CA TRP A 353 -1.95 -8.90 -1.00
C TRP A 353 -1.45 -10.30 -1.34
N TYR A 354 -1.69 -11.27 -0.46
CA TYR A 354 -1.25 -12.64 -0.70
C TYR A 354 -2.16 -13.71 -0.11
N MET A 355 -2.17 -14.86 -0.79
CA MET A 355 -2.69 -16.11 -0.28
C MET A 355 -1.60 -16.80 0.55
N GLU A 356 -1.99 -17.44 1.65
CA GLU A 356 -1.04 -18.11 2.55
C GLU A 356 -1.44 -19.55 2.86
N GLY A 357 -0.46 -20.45 2.69
CA GLY A 357 -0.44 -21.80 3.23
C GLY A 357 0.63 -21.99 4.30
N HIS A 358 0.46 -23.02 5.15
CA HIS A 358 1.51 -23.50 6.05
C HIS A 358 2.77 -23.85 5.25
N PHE A 359 3.96 -23.75 5.85
CA PHE A 359 5.25 -23.83 5.16
C PHE A 359 5.59 -22.63 4.25
N SER A 360 5.01 -21.47 4.56
CA SER A 360 5.15 -20.24 3.78
C SER A 360 4.86 -20.43 2.29
N GLN A 361 3.85 -21.26 1.98
CA GLN A 361 3.33 -21.33 0.62
C GLN A 361 2.59 -20.04 0.31
N ARG A 362 2.87 -19.47 -0.85
CA ARG A 362 2.46 -18.10 -1.16
C ARG A 362 2.01 -17.97 -2.61
N VAL A 363 0.95 -17.20 -2.80
CA VAL A 363 0.61 -16.55 -4.06
C VAL A 363 0.49 -15.06 -3.74
N TYR A 364 1.48 -14.28 -4.14
CA TYR A 364 1.46 -12.82 -4.01
C TYR A 364 0.86 -12.21 -5.26
N VAL A 365 0.11 -11.14 -5.08
CA VAL A 365 -0.44 -10.34 -6.18
C VAL A 365 -0.25 -8.86 -5.88
N VAL A 366 0.23 -8.12 -6.87
CA VAL A 366 0.32 -6.65 -6.85
C VAL A 366 -0.42 -6.12 -8.08
N PRO A 367 -1.73 -5.83 -7.96
CA PRO A 367 -2.57 -5.48 -9.10
C PRO A 367 -2.04 -4.30 -9.91
N SER A 368 -1.58 -3.23 -9.25
CA SER A 368 -1.04 -2.02 -9.89
C SER A 368 0.18 -2.25 -10.78
N LEU A 369 0.88 -3.38 -10.60
CA LEU A 369 2.05 -3.77 -11.37
C LEU A 369 1.79 -4.99 -12.26
N GLY A 370 0.59 -5.56 -12.22
CA GLY A 370 0.27 -6.84 -12.85
C GLY A 370 1.15 -8.01 -12.39
N LEU A 371 1.78 -7.88 -11.22
CA LEU A 371 2.77 -8.85 -10.71
C LEU A 371 2.08 -9.97 -9.94
N VAL A 372 2.40 -11.21 -10.30
CA VAL A 372 2.00 -12.42 -9.57
C VAL A 372 3.23 -13.26 -9.26
N VAL A 373 3.41 -13.64 -8.00
CA VAL A 373 4.54 -14.46 -7.55
C VAL A 373 4.05 -15.68 -6.81
N VAL A 374 4.49 -16.87 -7.22
CA VAL A 374 4.13 -18.14 -6.58
C VAL A 374 5.37 -18.77 -5.95
N ARG A 375 5.26 -19.14 -4.67
CA ARG A 375 6.29 -19.87 -3.94
C ARG A 375 5.73 -21.10 -3.26
N PHE A 376 6.40 -22.24 -3.46
CA PHE A 376 6.26 -23.44 -2.64
C PHE A 376 7.58 -23.74 -1.93
N GLY A 377 7.56 -23.89 -0.61
CA GLY A 377 8.76 -24.08 0.22
C GLY A 377 8.47 -24.78 1.54
N LYS A 378 9.48 -24.93 2.39
CA LYS A 378 9.32 -25.37 3.80
C LYS A 378 9.12 -24.18 4.73
N ASP A 379 8.57 -24.44 5.93
CA ASP A 379 8.37 -23.41 6.96
C ASP A 379 9.71 -23.02 7.56
N ARG A 380 9.93 -21.72 7.63
CA ARG A 380 11.12 -21.10 8.22
C ARG A 380 10.67 -19.86 8.97
N LEU A 381 10.98 -19.83 10.26
CA LEU A 381 10.56 -18.75 11.17
C LEU A 381 11.17 -17.39 10.73
N ASP A 382 12.29 -17.44 10.01
CA ASP A 382 13.07 -16.34 9.44
C ASP A 382 12.72 -15.98 7.98
N TRP A 383 11.69 -16.57 7.37
CA TRP A 383 11.21 -16.11 6.05
C TRP A 383 10.85 -14.62 6.14
N ASP A 384 11.21 -13.77 5.20
CA ASP A 384 10.86 -12.35 5.17
C ASP A 384 10.31 -12.05 3.78
N GLU A 385 9.01 -11.74 3.70
CA GLU A 385 8.34 -11.44 2.44
C GLU A 385 8.97 -10.24 1.72
N ALA A 386 9.42 -9.23 2.47
CA ALA A 386 9.90 -7.97 1.91
C ALA A 386 11.23 -8.13 1.17
N GLN A 387 12.12 -9.01 1.65
CA GLN A 387 13.44 -9.23 1.04
C GLN A 387 13.35 -9.67 -0.41
N MET A 388 12.38 -10.52 -0.74
CA MET A 388 12.14 -10.95 -2.12
C MET A 388 11.24 -9.98 -2.88
N MET A 389 10.10 -9.65 -2.29
CA MET A 389 9.03 -8.95 -3.01
C MET A 389 9.39 -7.49 -3.30
N ASN A 390 10.12 -6.81 -2.42
CA ASN A 390 10.42 -5.38 -2.63
C ASN A 390 11.43 -5.15 -3.76
N GLY A 391 12.35 -6.10 -4.01
CA GLY A 391 13.22 -6.07 -5.20
C GLY A 391 12.40 -6.19 -6.49
N LEU A 392 11.50 -7.18 -6.55
CA LEU A 392 10.61 -7.41 -7.71
C LEU A 392 9.66 -6.21 -7.94
N ILE A 393 9.07 -5.67 -6.88
CA ILE A 393 8.21 -4.48 -6.94
C ILE A 393 9.01 -3.25 -7.38
N GLY A 394 10.22 -3.07 -6.86
CA GLY A 394 11.11 -1.96 -7.21
C GLY A 394 11.49 -1.95 -8.69
N ALA A 395 11.73 -3.14 -9.27
CA ALA A 395 12.06 -3.30 -10.68
C ALA A 395 10.90 -2.97 -11.64
N LEU A 396 9.65 -3.22 -11.24
CA LEU A 396 8.46 -3.03 -12.07
C LEU A 396 7.79 -1.68 -11.91
N ARG A 397 8.11 -0.95 -10.84
CA ARG A 397 7.73 0.45 -10.77
C ARG A 397 8.35 1.14 -11.97
N PRO A 398 7.56 1.89 -12.78
CA PRO A 398 8.16 2.75 -13.77
C PRO A 398 9.27 3.52 -13.05
N PRO A 399 10.50 3.59 -13.61
CA PRO A 399 11.57 4.32 -12.97
C PRO A 399 10.95 5.63 -12.55
N SER A 400 10.92 5.89 -11.24
CA SER A 400 10.48 7.18 -10.73
C SER A 400 11.22 8.17 -11.60
N SER A 401 10.45 8.84 -12.44
CA SER A 401 10.98 9.65 -13.51
C SER A 401 11.88 10.66 -12.82
N VAL A 402 13.17 10.54 -13.12
CA VAL A 402 14.32 11.03 -12.36
C VAL A 402 14.76 10.13 -11.18
N SER A 403 15.57 9.11 -11.47
CA SER A 403 16.63 8.72 -10.54
C SER A 403 17.58 9.91 -10.43
N LEU A 404 17.48 10.66 -9.34
CA LEU A 404 18.49 11.65 -9.02
C LEU A 404 19.75 10.86 -8.64
N SER A 405 20.68 10.72 -9.58
CA SER A 405 22.06 10.32 -9.25
C SER A 405 22.68 11.44 -8.42
N VAL A 406 22.43 11.42 -7.11
CA VAL A 406 22.95 12.41 -6.17
C VAL A 406 24.34 11.97 -5.72
N THR A 407 25.34 12.78 -6.04
CA THR A 407 26.69 12.59 -5.49
C THR A 407 26.74 13.30 -4.13
N ILE A 408 26.81 12.53 -3.06
CA ILE A 408 27.00 13.10 -1.72
C ILE A 408 28.48 13.50 -1.56
N PRO A 409 28.79 14.75 -1.16
CA PRO A 409 30.18 15.17 -0.90
C PRO A 409 30.89 14.25 0.11
N ASP A 410 32.17 13.99 -0.14
CA ASP A 410 33.05 13.12 0.66
C ASP A 410 33.62 13.79 1.92
N HIS A 411 33.34 15.08 2.11
CA HIS A 411 33.88 15.92 3.18
C HIS A 411 32.75 16.61 3.96
N ALA A 412 33.00 17.01 5.21
CA ALA A 412 32.02 17.76 5.99
C ALA A 412 31.88 19.21 5.51
N PHE A 413 30.73 19.82 5.79
CA PHE A 413 30.50 21.23 5.50
C PHE A 413 31.51 22.10 6.26
N GLY A 414 32.19 23.00 5.55
CA GLY A 414 33.19 23.91 6.11
C GLY A 414 34.63 23.39 6.07
N GLU A 415 34.87 22.12 5.72
CA GLU A 415 36.24 21.62 5.48
C GLU A 415 36.87 22.27 4.23
N ARG A 416 36.05 22.61 3.24
CA ARG A 416 36.45 23.38 2.06
C ARG A 416 35.89 24.80 2.16
N ALA A 417 36.62 25.74 1.57
CA ALA A 417 36.19 27.13 1.51
C ALA A 417 34.87 27.26 0.74
N ALA A 418 33.90 27.96 1.32
CA ALA A 418 32.62 28.23 0.67
C ALA A 418 32.84 29.01 -0.64
N PRO A 419 32.04 28.77 -1.69
CA PRO A 419 32.05 29.59 -2.90
C PRO A 419 31.88 31.08 -2.56
N ARG A 420 32.48 31.97 -3.35
CA ARG A 420 32.34 33.43 -3.15
C ARG A 420 30.86 33.84 -3.15
N ALA A 421 30.49 34.72 -2.22
CA ALA A 421 29.12 35.24 -2.18
C ALA A 421 28.79 36.05 -3.46
N PRO A 422 27.58 35.86 -4.03
CA PRO A 422 27.13 36.66 -5.16
C PRO A 422 26.91 38.12 -4.76
N ASP A 423 27.13 39.00 -5.74
CA ASP A 423 26.89 40.44 -5.67
C ASP A 423 25.60 40.76 -6.44
N TYR A 424 24.53 41.11 -5.73
CA TYR A 424 23.21 41.28 -6.34
C TYR A 424 23.01 42.63 -7.05
N GLU A 425 24.01 43.50 -7.06
CA GLU A 425 24.07 44.63 -8.02
C GLU A 425 24.28 44.14 -9.46
N ARG A 426 24.77 42.90 -9.64
CA ARG A 426 25.09 42.34 -10.96
C ARG A 426 23.92 41.53 -11.52
N ARG A 427 23.47 41.89 -12.73
CA ARG A 427 22.40 41.21 -13.48
C ARG A 427 22.57 39.69 -13.61
N ASP A 428 23.81 39.22 -13.78
CA ASP A 428 24.16 37.80 -13.92
C ASP A 428 23.75 36.94 -12.72
N ASN A 429 23.64 37.55 -11.55
CA ASN A 429 23.25 36.88 -10.31
C ASN A 429 21.72 36.81 -10.14
N TRP A 430 20.97 37.16 -11.17
CA TRP A 430 19.51 37.09 -11.18
C TRP A 430 19.00 36.26 -12.35
N ALA A 431 18.24 35.21 -12.07
CA ALA A 431 17.55 34.43 -13.08
C ALA A 431 16.48 35.26 -13.79
N ARG A 432 15.76 36.09 -13.01
CA ARG A 432 14.86 37.11 -13.53
C ARG A 432 15.13 38.44 -12.82
N TYR A 433 15.37 39.47 -13.61
CA TYR A 433 15.60 40.84 -13.14
C TYR A 433 15.16 41.81 -14.26
N PRO A 434 14.17 42.67 -14.02
CA PRO A 434 13.70 43.66 -15.00
C PRO A 434 14.75 44.77 -15.22
N GLU A 435 15.02 45.11 -16.49
CA GLU A 435 15.96 46.17 -16.90
C GLU A 435 15.24 47.28 -17.71
N GLY A 436 15.68 48.54 -17.58
CA GLY A 436 15.20 49.66 -18.41
C GLY A 436 13.79 50.20 -18.06
N GLU A 437 13.20 50.97 -19.00
CA GLU A 437 11.80 51.48 -18.95
C GLU A 437 10.73 50.37 -19.17
N GLU A 438 11.11 49.08 -19.12
CA GLU A 438 10.22 48.03 -18.56
C GLU A 438 9.98 48.23 -17.05
N THR A 439 10.25 49.46 -16.57
CA THR A 439 9.65 50.07 -15.41
C THR A 439 8.19 49.66 -15.35
N LEU A 440 7.93 48.72 -14.44
CA LEU A 440 7.03 49.00 -13.33
C LEU A 440 5.78 49.71 -13.85
N ALA A 441 4.86 48.98 -14.50
CA ALA A 441 3.49 49.44 -14.42
C ALA A 441 3.28 49.77 -12.93
N ALA A 442 3.03 51.05 -12.60
CA ALA A 442 2.97 51.48 -11.20
C ALA A 442 1.96 50.65 -10.40
N GLU A 443 1.03 50.05 -11.15
CA GLU A 443 0.03 49.08 -10.75
C GLU A 443 0.49 47.61 -10.72
N HIS A 444 1.78 47.28 -10.77
CA HIS A 444 2.27 45.90 -10.56
C HIS A 444 2.89 45.76 -9.17
N ALA A 445 2.58 44.65 -8.50
CA ALA A 445 3.23 44.27 -7.27
C ALA A 445 4.70 43.89 -7.52
N ALA A 446 5.49 43.84 -6.46
CA ALA A 446 6.85 43.34 -6.48
C ALA A 446 6.84 41.83 -6.20
N GLY A 447 7.07 41.03 -7.23
CA GLY A 447 7.14 39.57 -7.10
C GLY A 447 8.55 39.12 -6.74
N PHE A 448 8.73 38.36 -5.67
CA PHE A 448 10.01 37.74 -5.32
C PHE A 448 9.85 36.21 -5.35
N TYR A 449 10.57 35.55 -6.26
CA TYR A 449 10.51 34.10 -6.43
C TYR A 449 11.83 33.44 -6.00
N ILE A 450 11.74 32.50 -5.06
CA ILE A 450 12.87 31.70 -4.61
C ILE A 450 12.73 30.29 -5.20
N HIS A 451 13.61 29.98 -6.15
CA HIS A 451 13.58 28.72 -6.89
C HIS A 451 14.00 27.52 -6.00
N PRO A 452 13.58 26.28 -6.32
CA PRO A 452 14.07 25.07 -5.65
C PRO A 452 15.54 24.79 -6.01
N THR A 453 16.14 23.79 -5.36
CA THR A 453 17.44 23.28 -5.81
C THR A 453 17.29 22.52 -7.12
N THR A 454 18.11 22.86 -8.11
CA THR A 454 18.22 22.21 -9.42
C THR A 454 19.65 21.71 -9.66
N TRP A 455 20.52 21.77 -8.65
CA TRP A 455 21.95 21.51 -8.79
C TRP A 455 22.34 20.13 -8.23
N PRO A 456 22.76 19.19 -9.09
CA PRO A 456 23.15 17.84 -8.69
C PRO A 456 24.65 17.73 -8.33
N GLY A 457 25.36 18.85 -8.20
CA GLY A 457 26.82 18.87 -8.10
C GLY A 457 27.39 18.19 -6.85
N SER A 458 28.71 17.98 -6.86
CA SER A 458 29.44 17.18 -5.87
C SER A 458 29.94 17.95 -4.64
N GLU A 459 29.58 19.22 -4.49
CA GLU A 459 29.87 20.03 -3.29
C GLU A 459 28.58 20.34 -2.53
N TRP A 460 28.68 20.91 -1.33
CA TRP A 460 27.51 21.23 -0.52
C TRP A 460 26.65 22.37 -1.07
N ASN A 461 27.26 23.34 -1.75
CA ASN A 461 26.56 24.50 -2.33
C ASN A 461 27.09 24.82 -3.72
N ALA A 462 26.19 25.26 -4.60
CA ALA A 462 26.54 25.70 -5.95
C ALA A 462 27.41 26.97 -5.93
N THR A 463 28.17 27.19 -7.00
CA THR A 463 28.81 28.50 -7.24
C THR A 463 27.80 29.50 -7.79
N VAL A 464 28.07 30.81 -7.71
CA VAL A 464 27.25 31.82 -8.38
C VAL A 464 28.15 32.90 -9.02
N PRO A 465 28.04 33.14 -10.33
CA PRO A 465 27.23 32.39 -11.29
C PRO A 465 27.81 31.00 -11.58
N ASP A 466 26.95 29.98 -11.72
CA ASP A 466 27.33 28.62 -12.12
C ASP A 466 26.83 28.32 -13.54
N ALA A 467 27.74 28.09 -14.47
CA ALA A 467 27.41 27.82 -15.87
C ALA A 467 26.60 26.53 -16.06
N ALA A 468 26.84 25.51 -15.23
CA ALA A 468 26.15 24.23 -15.30
C ALA A 468 24.75 24.28 -14.67
N ALA A 469 24.56 25.07 -13.60
CA ALA A 469 23.26 25.22 -12.96
C ALA A 469 22.31 26.14 -13.73
N ARG A 470 22.84 27.13 -14.46
CA ARG A 470 22.09 28.20 -15.14
C ARG A 470 20.89 27.69 -15.96
N PRO A 471 21.03 26.73 -16.91
CA PRO A 471 19.92 26.32 -17.76
C PRO A 471 18.74 25.71 -16.99
N ALA A 472 19.03 24.95 -15.93
CA ALA A 472 18.00 24.32 -15.10
C ALA A 472 17.28 25.35 -14.22
N VAL A 473 18.03 26.28 -13.61
CA VAL A 473 17.45 27.40 -12.85
C VAL A 473 16.53 28.23 -13.75
N ASP A 474 17.00 28.58 -14.95
CA ASP A 474 16.24 29.42 -15.88
C ASP A 474 14.94 28.75 -16.34
N ALA A 475 14.97 27.44 -16.61
CA ALA A 475 13.79 26.67 -16.97
C ALA A 475 12.76 26.60 -15.83
N VAL A 476 13.21 26.38 -14.59
CA VAL A 476 12.33 26.35 -13.42
C VAL A 476 11.75 27.72 -13.12
N VAL A 477 12.54 28.79 -13.21
CA VAL A 477 12.07 30.17 -13.03
C VAL A 477 11.07 30.54 -14.11
N ALA A 478 11.34 30.23 -15.39
CA ALA A 478 10.41 30.47 -16.49
C ALA A 478 9.09 29.71 -16.31
N SER A 479 9.13 28.53 -15.69
CA SER A 479 7.94 27.72 -15.44
C SER A 479 7.16 28.18 -14.21
N GLN A 480 7.77 28.12 -13.02
CA GLN A 480 7.07 28.33 -11.75
C GLN A 480 6.81 29.81 -11.47
N ALA A 481 7.77 30.71 -11.74
CA ALA A 481 7.57 32.13 -11.47
C ALA A 481 6.54 32.78 -12.41
N SER A 482 6.23 32.13 -13.55
CA SER A 482 5.27 32.66 -14.53
C SER A 482 3.84 32.77 -14.00
N VAL A 483 3.50 32.13 -12.88
CA VAL A 483 2.21 32.38 -12.20
C VAL A 483 2.07 33.85 -11.77
N LEU A 484 3.20 34.55 -11.55
CA LEU A 484 3.21 35.94 -11.11
C LEU A 484 3.21 36.94 -12.29
N ASP A 485 3.27 36.49 -13.54
CA ASP A 485 3.41 37.38 -14.71
C ASP A 485 2.25 38.40 -14.81
N ALA A 486 1.05 38.01 -14.37
CA ALA A 486 -0.15 38.84 -14.48
C ALA A 486 -0.22 39.98 -13.44
N CYS A 487 0.44 39.83 -12.29
CA CYS A 487 0.31 40.76 -11.15
C CYS A 487 1.56 41.60 -10.92
N CYS A 488 2.71 41.09 -11.35
CA CYS A 488 3.94 41.35 -10.63
C CYS A 488 5.12 41.61 -11.55
N THR A 489 5.98 42.53 -11.11
CA THR A 489 7.35 42.65 -11.61
C THR A 489 8.21 41.63 -10.86
N ILE A 490 8.70 40.60 -11.55
CA ILE A 490 9.32 39.43 -10.90
C ILE A 490 10.84 39.56 -10.79
N TYR A 491 11.33 39.27 -9.59
CA TYR A 491 12.73 39.13 -9.24
C TYR A 491 12.98 37.70 -8.77
N ALA A 492 13.97 37.03 -9.34
CA ALA A 492 14.38 35.68 -8.95
C ALA A 492 15.90 35.60 -8.88
N PRO A 493 16.51 35.52 -7.68
CA PRO A 493 17.96 35.49 -7.55
C PRO A 493 18.52 34.13 -7.98
N ARG A 494 19.75 34.12 -8.51
CA ARG A 494 20.61 32.94 -8.50
C ARG A 494 21.41 32.99 -7.21
N TYR A 495 21.22 32.01 -6.35
CA TYR A 495 21.89 31.92 -5.05
C TYR A 495 22.70 30.63 -4.96
N ARG A 496 23.62 30.55 -3.98
CA ARG A 496 24.42 29.35 -3.71
C ARG A 496 23.55 28.26 -3.08
N GLN A 497 22.56 27.79 -3.85
CA GLN A 497 21.63 26.74 -3.50
C GLN A 497 22.37 25.53 -2.92
N ALA A 498 21.85 24.98 -1.82
CA ALA A 498 22.39 23.74 -1.29
C ALA A 498 22.08 22.62 -2.29
N ALA A 499 23.07 21.75 -2.54
CA ALA A 499 22.96 20.68 -3.53
C ALA A 499 21.82 19.71 -3.21
N SER A 500 21.36 18.96 -4.22
CA SER A 500 20.41 17.85 -3.98
C SER A 500 20.90 16.87 -2.91
N ALA A 501 22.23 16.71 -2.74
CA ALA A 501 22.84 15.92 -1.66
C ALA A 501 22.44 16.38 -0.26
N ALA A 502 22.27 17.68 -0.03
CA ALA A 502 21.87 18.21 1.27
C ALA A 502 20.45 17.79 1.66
N VAL A 503 19.60 17.39 0.70
CA VAL A 503 18.26 16.87 0.98
C VAL A 503 18.32 15.54 1.73
N PHE A 504 19.31 14.69 1.40
CA PHE A 504 19.46 13.34 1.90
C PHE A 504 20.55 13.19 2.98
N ASP A 505 21.25 14.27 3.32
CA ASP A 505 22.31 14.23 4.32
C ASP A 505 21.75 14.01 5.73
N GLN A 506 22.30 12.99 6.41
CA GLN A 506 22.03 12.68 7.81
C GLN A 506 23.23 12.97 8.72
N ARG A 507 24.32 13.53 8.17
CA ARG A 507 25.60 13.74 8.88
C ARG A 507 25.73 15.15 9.47
N GLY A 508 24.66 15.96 9.43
CA GLY A 508 24.61 17.31 9.99
C GLY A 508 25.11 18.42 9.07
N ASN A 509 25.35 18.14 7.78
CA ASN A 509 25.84 19.11 6.79
C ASN A 509 24.71 19.91 6.14
N ARG A 510 23.49 19.39 6.18
CA ARG A 510 22.30 20.01 5.61
C ARG A 510 22.08 21.44 6.11
N ASP A 511 21.90 21.63 7.42
CA ASP A 511 21.50 22.92 7.98
C ASP A 511 22.54 24.03 7.74
N PRO A 512 23.86 23.78 7.88
CA PRO A 512 24.88 24.74 7.48
C PRO A 512 24.84 25.10 5.99
N ALA A 513 24.64 24.12 5.09
CA ALA A 513 24.54 24.37 3.66
C ALA A 513 23.30 25.20 3.29
N TYR A 514 22.15 24.89 3.89
CA TYR A 514 20.93 25.70 3.78
C TYR A 514 21.12 27.08 4.41
N GLY A 515 21.86 27.18 5.51
CA GLY A 515 22.21 28.45 6.15
C GLY A 515 23.03 29.36 5.22
N LEU A 516 24.05 28.81 4.56
CA LEU A 516 24.85 29.54 3.57
C LEU A 516 23.98 30.06 2.42
N ALA A 517 23.15 29.19 1.84
CA ALA A 517 22.20 29.54 0.79
C ALA A 517 21.24 30.65 1.25
N PHE A 518 20.73 30.57 2.48
CA PHE A 518 19.84 31.58 3.04
C PHE A 518 20.50 32.95 3.18
N THR A 519 21.81 33.03 3.50
CA THR A 519 22.50 34.33 3.51
C THR A 519 22.48 35.05 2.17
N ASP A 520 22.45 34.30 1.06
CA ASP A 520 22.32 34.86 -0.28
C ASP A 520 20.89 35.32 -0.55
N ILE A 521 19.88 34.60 -0.06
CA ILE A 521 18.48 35.01 -0.15
C ILE A 521 18.26 36.33 0.59
N VAL A 522 18.80 36.48 1.80
CA VAL A 522 18.71 37.74 2.55
C VAL A 522 19.34 38.88 1.75
N ARG A 523 20.56 38.71 1.22
CA ARG A 523 21.21 39.74 0.38
C ARG A 523 20.39 40.12 -0.85
N ALA A 524 19.85 39.12 -1.57
CA ALA A 524 19.01 39.36 -2.73
C ALA A 524 17.72 40.10 -2.36
N PHE A 525 17.07 39.66 -1.27
CA PHE A 525 15.83 40.24 -0.82
C PHE A 525 16.01 41.68 -0.34
N THR A 526 17.10 41.99 0.37
CA THR A 526 17.42 43.37 0.76
C THR A 526 17.55 44.28 -0.47
N HIS A 527 18.35 43.89 -1.48
CA HIS A 527 18.47 44.65 -2.73
C HIS A 527 17.13 44.79 -3.45
N PHE A 528 16.33 43.72 -3.48
CA PHE A 528 14.97 43.74 -4.04
C PHE A 528 14.05 44.71 -3.28
N ALA A 529 14.05 44.68 -1.95
CA ALA A 529 13.17 45.46 -1.11
C ALA A 529 13.46 46.97 -1.23
N GLU A 530 14.74 47.33 -1.31
CA GLU A 530 15.20 48.70 -1.57
C GLU A 530 14.75 49.19 -2.96
N ARG A 531 14.97 48.38 -4.00
CA ARG A 531 14.61 48.73 -5.39
C ARG A 531 13.10 48.86 -5.59
N THR A 532 12.31 48.17 -4.77
CA THR A 532 10.86 48.08 -4.97
C THR A 532 10.06 49.13 -4.21
N GLY A 533 10.67 49.86 -3.28
CA GLY A 533 10.01 50.90 -2.49
C GLY A 533 8.80 50.34 -1.76
N ASP A 534 7.69 51.08 -1.67
CA ASP A 534 6.52 50.67 -0.88
C ASP A 534 5.55 49.73 -1.61
N ARG A 535 5.96 49.14 -2.74
CA ARG A 535 5.08 48.25 -3.52
C ARG A 535 4.72 46.99 -2.74
N PRO A 536 3.48 46.47 -2.91
CA PRO A 536 3.08 45.20 -2.33
C PRO A 536 4.01 44.09 -2.79
N ILE A 537 4.35 43.17 -1.88
CA ILE A 537 5.21 42.02 -2.13
C ILE A 537 4.35 40.77 -2.28
N VAL A 538 4.55 40.05 -3.38
CA VAL A 538 4.09 38.67 -3.56
C VAL A 538 5.31 37.76 -3.51
N LEU A 539 5.41 36.96 -2.45
CA LEU A 539 6.53 36.05 -2.23
C LEU A 539 6.12 34.63 -2.62
N LEU A 540 6.92 33.96 -3.46
CA LEU A 540 6.71 32.55 -3.83
C LEU A 540 8.01 31.78 -3.63
N GLY A 541 7.95 30.69 -2.88
CA GLY A 541 9.03 29.71 -2.78
C GLY A 541 8.52 28.31 -3.09
N HIS A 542 9.38 27.48 -3.71
CA HIS A 542 9.11 26.05 -3.90
C HIS A 542 10.23 25.19 -3.33
N SER A 543 9.91 24.09 -2.64
CA SER A 543 10.86 23.13 -2.07
C SER A 543 11.94 23.80 -1.19
N GLN A 544 13.23 23.79 -1.56
CA GLN A 544 14.28 24.53 -0.86
C GLN A 544 13.99 26.03 -0.79
N GLY A 545 13.47 26.61 -1.87
CA GLY A 545 13.08 28.02 -1.91
C GLY A 545 11.89 28.32 -1.00
N ALA A 546 10.98 27.35 -0.81
CA ALA A 546 9.87 27.48 0.14
C ALA A 546 10.38 27.54 1.59
N LEU A 547 11.43 26.77 1.93
CA LEU A 547 12.07 26.85 3.25
C LEU A 547 12.75 28.20 3.47
N HIS A 548 13.36 28.74 2.43
CA HIS A 548 13.92 30.09 2.49
C HIS A 548 12.84 31.17 2.56
N ALA A 549 11.67 30.98 1.93
CA ALA A 549 10.54 31.90 2.04
C ALA A 549 9.96 31.91 3.47
N GLU A 550 9.73 30.74 4.07
CA GLU A 550 9.32 30.61 5.48
C GLU A 550 10.32 31.33 6.39
N ARG A 551 11.62 31.06 6.20
CA ARG A 551 12.67 31.64 7.03
C ARG A 551 12.85 33.15 6.81
N LEU A 552 12.59 33.63 5.60
CA LEU A 552 12.59 35.07 5.32
C LEU A 552 11.44 35.77 6.03
N LEU A 553 10.27 35.12 6.11
CA LEU A 553 9.16 35.60 6.92
C LEU A 553 9.55 35.69 8.40
N SER A 554 10.07 34.60 8.98
CA SER A 554 10.38 34.54 10.41
C SER A 554 11.58 35.40 10.82
N ASP A 555 12.69 35.32 10.09
CA ASP A 555 13.98 35.85 10.55
C ASP A 555 14.22 37.30 10.09
N VAL A 556 13.48 37.78 9.08
CA VAL A 556 13.69 39.11 8.48
C VAL A 556 12.41 39.94 8.50
N ILE A 557 11.36 39.48 7.81
CA ILE A 557 10.16 40.29 7.57
C ILE A 557 9.35 40.50 8.86
N ALA A 558 9.24 39.48 9.73
CA ALA A 558 8.49 39.58 10.98
C ALA A 558 9.01 40.72 11.89
N SER A 559 10.32 40.96 11.85
CA SER A 559 10.99 41.99 12.66
C SER A 559 10.97 43.40 12.07
N ASP A 560 10.52 43.56 10.82
CA ASP A 560 10.47 44.83 10.12
C ASP A 560 9.02 45.16 9.76
N ASP A 561 8.42 46.07 10.54
CA ASP A 561 7.03 46.51 10.36
C ASP A 561 6.74 47.06 8.95
N ALA A 562 7.70 47.72 8.32
CA ALA A 562 7.52 48.28 6.98
C ALA A 562 7.48 47.16 5.93
N LEU A 563 8.38 46.18 6.03
CA LEU A 563 8.36 45.00 5.15
C LEU A 563 7.11 44.14 5.39
N ARG A 564 6.75 43.90 6.66
CA ARG A 564 5.56 43.10 7.00
C ARG A 564 4.29 43.72 6.42
N LYS A 565 4.13 45.04 6.53
CA LYS A 565 2.97 45.75 5.97
C LYS A 565 2.89 45.68 4.45
N ARG A 566 4.01 45.48 3.75
CA ARG A 566 4.04 45.32 2.29
C ARG A 566 3.58 43.94 1.81
N MET A 567 3.46 42.95 2.68
CA MET A 567 3.13 41.58 2.23
C MET A 567 1.69 41.48 1.73
N ALA A 568 1.51 41.20 0.44
CA ALA A 568 0.21 40.85 -0.12
C ALA A 568 -0.10 39.38 0.16
N VAL A 569 0.83 38.48 -0.16
CA VAL A 569 0.71 37.03 0.10
C VAL A 569 2.07 36.35 0.03
N THR A 570 2.23 35.27 0.80
CA THR A 570 3.35 34.34 0.65
C THR A 570 2.86 32.94 0.30
N TYR A 571 3.38 32.38 -0.80
CA TYR A 571 3.15 31.00 -1.21
C TYR A 571 4.35 30.13 -0.85
N ILE A 572 4.13 29.16 0.03
CA ILE A 572 5.10 28.16 0.48
C ILE A 572 4.69 26.81 -0.13
N ALA A 573 5.16 26.55 -1.34
CA ALA A 573 4.76 25.37 -2.12
C ALA A 573 5.74 24.20 -1.96
N GLY A 574 5.22 22.98 -1.81
CA GLY A 574 6.03 21.75 -1.80
C GLY A 574 6.79 21.48 -0.50
N ILE A 575 6.50 22.22 0.56
CA ILE A 575 6.92 21.85 1.91
C ILE A 575 5.74 21.98 2.86
N PRO A 576 5.66 21.14 3.90
CA PRO A 576 4.65 21.27 4.93
C PRO A 576 4.97 22.43 5.87
N VAL A 577 3.96 23.23 6.20
CA VAL A 577 4.01 24.27 7.24
C VAL A 577 3.15 23.82 8.42
N PRO A 578 3.74 23.46 9.57
CA PRO A 578 2.97 23.08 10.76
C PRO A 578 2.10 24.23 11.25
N LEU A 579 0.83 23.97 11.60
CA LEU A 579 -0.06 25.01 12.13
C LEU A 579 0.47 25.62 13.44
N GLY A 580 1.20 24.83 14.25
CA GLY A 580 1.88 25.34 15.44
C GLY A 580 2.94 26.42 15.17
N SER A 581 3.44 26.53 13.93
CA SER A 581 4.44 27.56 13.57
C SER A 581 3.87 28.98 13.66
N TYR A 582 2.56 29.16 13.50
CA TYR A 582 1.88 30.45 13.65
C TYR A 582 1.74 30.90 15.11
N GLY A 583 2.04 30.04 16.09
CA GLY A 583 2.15 30.41 17.50
C GLY A 583 3.57 30.64 17.98
N ASP A 584 4.55 30.65 17.06
CA ASP A 584 5.99 30.70 17.35
C ASP A 584 6.69 31.48 16.23
N ARG A 585 7.41 30.80 15.33
CA ARG A 585 8.24 31.43 14.28
C ARG A 585 7.48 32.29 13.25
N LEU A 586 6.19 32.06 13.05
CA LEU A 586 5.34 32.80 12.11
C LEU A 586 4.25 33.60 12.86
N GLU A 587 4.45 33.94 14.14
CA GLU A 587 3.47 34.66 14.99
C GLU A 587 2.97 36.01 14.42
N SER A 588 3.73 36.61 13.51
CA SER A 588 3.37 37.85 12.81
C SER A 588 2.50 37.65 11.56
N PHE A 589 2.15 36.40 11.24
CA PHE A 589 1.42 36.04 10.03
C PHE A 589 0.29 35.06 10.35
N GLU A 590 -0.64 34.90 9.41
CA GLU A 590 -1.75 33.96 9.53
C GLU A 590 -1.86 33.11 8.26
N PRO A 591 -2.40 31.88 8.34
CA PRO A 591 -2.80 31.12 7.16
C PRO A 591 -3.82 31.92 6.34
N CYS A 592 -3.73 31.86 5.01
CA CYS A 592 -4.76 32.46 4.15
C CYS A 592 -6.11 31.73 4.34
N ARG A 593 -7.15 32.49 4.72
CA ARG A 593 -8.50 32.00 5.04
C ARG A 593 -9.59 32.43 4.04
N LYS A 594 -9.29 33.36 3.13
CA LYS A 594 -10.14 33.79 2.01
C LYS A 594 -9.28 34.22 0.84
N SER A 595 -9.87 34.32 -0.35
CA SER A 595 -9.17 34.73 -1.58
C SER A 595 -8.71 36.19 -1.57
N ASP A 596 -9.29 37.03 -0.71
CA ASP A 596 -8.99 38.46 -0.55
C ASP A 596 -8.17 38.79 0.71
N ASP A 597 -7.80 37.78 1.52
CA ASP A 597 -6.89 38.00 2.65
C ASP A 597 -5.53 38.52 2.15
N THR A 598 -4.96 39.46 2.88
CA THR A 598 -3.64 40.04 2.59
C THR A 598 -2.69 39.83 3.76
N GLY A 599 -1.38 39.76 3.50
CA GLY A 599 -0.38 39.52 4.54
C GLY A 599 -0.41 38.09 5.09
N CYS A 600 -1.10 37.18 4.40
CA CYS A 600 -1.28 35.80 4.82
C CYS A 600 -0.29 34.84 4.11
N VAL A 601 -0.22 33.63 4.63
CA VAL A 601 0.63 32.54 4.12
C VAL A 601 -0.24 31.40 3.60
N ALA A 602 0.02 30.98 2.37
CA ALA A 602 -0.60 29.84 1.71
C ALA A 602 0.43 28.72 1.55
N SER A 603 0.12 27.51 2.00
CA SER A 603 1.01 26.35 1.90
C SER A 603 0.28 25.08 1.50
N TRP A 604 0.92 24.25 0.68
CA TRP A 604 0.43 22.94 0.26
C TRP A 604 1.58 22.03 -0.20
N VAL A 605 1.31 20.73 -0.13
CA VAL A 605 2.13 19.67 -0.72
C VAL A 605 1.18 18.72 -1.47
N THR A 606 1.46 18.45 -2.75
CA THR A 606 0.52 17.76 -3.64
C THR A 606 0.79 16.26 -3.71
N TYR A 607 -0.27 15.46 -3.58
CA TYR A 607 -0.22 14.01 -3.73
C TYR A 607 -1.36 13.49 -4.61
N GLY A 608 -1.08 12.43 -5.36
CA GLY A 608 -2.07 11.75 -6.19
C GLY A 608 -3.12 11.01 -5.35
N PRO A 609 -4.11 10.38 -6.01
CA PRO A 609 -5.20 9.69 -5.33
C PRO A 609 -4.74 8.61 -4.35
N THR A 610 -3.61 7.96 -4.64
CA THR A 610 -3.02 6.87 -3.85
C THR A 610 -1.99 7.32 -2.81
N GLY A 611 -1.70 8.62 -2.69
CA GLY A 611 -0.74 9.12 -1.70
C GLY A 611 -1.23 8.92 -0.27
N ASP A 612 -0.36 8.53 0.66
CA ASP A 612 -0.77 8.33 2.06
C ASP A 612 -0.57 9.61 2.89
N ALA A 613 -1.69 10.26 3.24
CA ALA A 613 -1.68 11.43 4.10
C ALA A 613 -1.18 11.11 5.52
N ARG A 614 -1.36 9.88 6.06
CA ARG A 614 -0.79 9.49 7.36
C ARG A 614 0.71 9.42 7.27
N ALA A 615 1.27 8.69 6.30
CA ALA A 615 2.71 8.61 6.13
C ALA A 615 3.35 10.01 5.95
N ALA A 616 2.72 10.88 5.15
CA ALA A 616 3.20 12.26 4.96
C ALA A 616 3.13 13.09 6.26
N GLU A 617 2.05 12.97 7.02
CA GLU A 617 1.86 13.58 8.34
C GLU A 617 2.93 13.12 9.34
N PHE A 618 3.15 11.80 9.47
CA PHE A 618 4.16 11.23 10.35
C PHE A 618 5.60 11.61 9.94
N ALA A 619 5.92 11.58 8.65
CA ALA A 619 7.24 12.00 8.17
C ALA A 619 7.50 13.48 8.47
N THR A 620 6.45 14.32 8.37
CA THR A 620 6.54 15.73 8.75
C THR A 620 6.68 15.89 10.26
N ALA A 621 5.96 15.11 11.05
CA ALA A 621 6.06 15.09 12.52
C ALA A 621 7.50 14.83 12.98
N GLN A 622 8.21 13.88 12.38
CA GLN A 622 9.62 13.59 12.70
C GLN A 622 10.54 14.79 12.47
N ARG A 623 10.23 15.63 11.48
CA ARG A 623 10.99 16.86 11.20
C ARG A 623 10.69 17.99 12.19
N PHE A 624 9.47 18.02 12.73
CA PHE A 624 9.01 19.06 13.65
C PHE A 624 8.53 18.44 14.98
N PRO A 625 9.41 17.78 15.74
CA PRO A 625 9.04 17.08 16.96
C PRO A 625 8.39 18.00 18.01
N GLN A 626 8.74 19.29 18.01
CA GLN A 626 8.21 20.28 18.94
C GLN A 626 6.73 20.61 18.74
N TYR A 627 6.15 20.29 17.58
CA TYR A 627 4.76 20.59 17.25
C TYR A 627 3.87 19.32 17.21
N GLN A 628 4.41 18.15 17.56
CA GLN A 628 3.68 16.88 17.48
C GLN A 628 2.50 16.83 18.45
N ARG A 629 1.42 16.18 18.00
CA ARG A 629 0.29 15.78 18.84
C ARG A 629 0.65 14.54 19.67
N GLU A 630 -0.17 14.22 20.67
CA GLU A 630 0.03 13.04 21.53
C GLU A 630 0.02 11.70 20.77
N ASP A 631 -0.65 11.63 19.62
CA ASP A 631 -0.70 10.44 18.75
C ASP A 631 0.53 10.31 17.83
N GLY A 632 1.50 11.21 17.93
CA GLY A 632 2.69 11.27 17.09
C GLY A 632 2.45 11.89 15.69
N GLY A 633 1.21 12.32 15.40
CA GLY A 633 0.87 13.07 14.20
C GLY A 633 1.17 14.56 14.32
N LEU A 634 0.90 15.32 13.26
CA LEU A 634 1.18 16.76 13.19
C LEU A 634 0.10 17.49 12.41
N ASP A 635 -0.45 18.56 12.99
CA ASP A 635 -1.37 19.43 12.27
C ASP A 635 -0.59 20.33 11.30
N VAL A 636 -0.80 20.11 10.00
CA VAL A 636 -0.12 20.82 8.91
C VAL A 636 -1.13 21.64 8.12
N GLN A 637 -0.76 22.86 7.77
CA GLN A 637 -1.55 23.70 6.89
C GLN A 637 -1.69 23.05 5.50
N CYS A 638 -2.92 22.97 5.02
CA CYS A 638 -3.19 22.70 3.60
C CYS A 638 -4.09 23.79 3.04
N SER A 639 -3.64 24.38 1.94
CA SER A 639 -4.37 25.39 1.20
C SER A 639 -4.65 24.85 -0.20
N ASN A 640 -5.91 24.84 -0.62
CA ASN A 640 -6.29 24.34 -1.94
C ASN A 640 -6.33 25.49 -2.96
N PRO A 641 -5.42 25.52 -3.94
CA PRO A 641 -5.36 26.61 -4.90
C PRO A 641 -6.61 26.79 -5.76
N LEU A 642 -7.47 25.78 -5.83
CA LEU A 642 -8.69 25.82 -6.65
C LEU A 642 -9.87 26.53 -5.99
N ASN A 643 -9.88 26.71 -4.65
CA ASN A 643 -11.06 27.23 -3.96
C ASN A 643 -10.82 28.06 -2.69
N TRP A 644 -9.56 28.35 -2.31
CA TRP A 644 -9.14 29.10 -1.11
C TRP A 644 -10.24 29.57 -0.15
N PRO A 645 -10.31 29.07 1.10
CA PRO A 645 -9.82 27.83 1.67
C PRO A 645 -11.00 27.16 2.37
N ALA A 646 -11.71 26.30 1.66
CA ALA A 646 -12.68 25.42 2.30
C ALA A 646 -11.93 24.11 2.66
N PRO A 647 -11.30 24.01 3.85
CA PRO A 647 -10.63 22.78 4.25
C PRO A 647 -11.61 21.62 4.21
N GLY A 648 -11.22 20.53 3.52
CA GLY A 648 -12.02 19.31 3.39
C GLY A 648 -13.07 19.33 2.27
N GLU A 649 -13.37 20.46 1.64
CA GLU A 649 -14.30 20.47 0.50
C GLU A 649 -13.63 20.06 -0.80
N TRP A 650 -14.17 19.00 -1.40
CA TRP A 650 -13.78 18.55 -2.72
C TRP A 650 -14.06 19.62 -3.78
N THR A 651 -13.03 19.97 -4.54
CA THR A 651 -13.13 20.88 -5.68
C THR A 651 -12.97 20.11 -6.99
N PRO A 652 -13.96 20.16 -7.90
CA PRO A 652 -13.91 19.39 -9.14
C PRO A 652 -12.85 19.91 -10.11
N ALA A 653 -12.39 19.03 -11.01
CA ALA A 653 -11.44 19.37 -12.06
C ALA A 653 -11.89 20.54 -12.95
N SER A 654 -13.20 20.75 -13.13
CA SER A 654 -13.75 21.89 -13.88
C SER A 654 -13.39 23.27 -13.29
N ALA A 655 -13.02 23.33 -11.99
CA ALA A 655 -12.51 24.55 -11.37
C ALA A 655 -11.03 24.81 -11.67
N ASN A 656 -10.30 23.81 -12.17
CA ASN A 656 -8.92 23.97 -12.62
C ASN A 656 -8.87 24.68 -13.98
N ARG A 657 -8.71 26.01 -13.92
CA ARG A 657 -8.74 26.89 -15.09
C ARG A 657 -7.50 26.74 -16.00
N GLY A 658 -6.47 26.04 -15.57
CA GLY A 658 -5.26 25.88 -16.36
C GLY A 658 -4.07 25.38 -15.55
N SER A 659 -3.49 24.29 -16.02
CA SER A 659 -2.22 23.73 -15.58
C SER A 659 -1.17 23.92 -16.67
N VAL A 660 0.07 24.22 -16.29
CA VAL A 660 1.19 24.39 -17.22
C VAL A 660 2.30 23.45 -16.81
N ALA A 661 2.59 22.45 -17.65
CA ALA A 661 3.62 21.48 -17.35
C ALA A 661 5.02 22.12 -17.25
N PRO A 662 5.90 21.61 -16.36
CA PRO A 662 7.25 22.10 -16.22
C PRO A 662 8.00 22.16 -17.56
N SER A 663 8.75 23.25 -17.75
CA SER A 663 9.60 23.43 -18.93
C SER A 663 10.97 22.77 -18.70
N LEU A 664 11.51 22.10 -19.72
CA LEU A 664 12.89 21.60 -19.70
C LEU A 664 13.86 22.70 -20.16
N PRO A 665 15.17 22.61 -19.83
CA PRO A 665 16.17 23.54 -20.34
C PRO A 665 16.10 23.68 -21.87
N GLY A 666 16.04 24.93 -22.35
CA GLY A 666 15.92 25.25 -23.77
C GLY A 666 14.49 25.15 -24.35
N GLN A 667 13.50 24.73 -23.56
CA GLN A 667 12.08 24.77 -23.97
C GLN A 667 11.41 26.07 -23.53
N GLY A 668 10.55 26.62 -24.39
CA GLY A 668 9.66 27.72 -24.01
C GLY A 668 8.50 27.24 -23.13
N ARG A 669 7.75 28.19 -22.56
CA ARG A 669 6.57 27.89 -21.74
C ARG A 669 5.56 27.05 -22.53
N ARG A 670 5.13 25.93 -21.93
CA ARG A 670 4.12 25.04 -22.52
C ARG A 670 2.72 25.65 -22.48
N ALA A 671 1.83 25.11 -23.29
CA ALA A 671 0.43 25.53 -23.32
C ALA A 671 -0.26 25.24 -21.98
N SER A 672 -1.20 26.11 -21.60
CA SER A 672 -2.08 25.90 -20.46
C SER A 672 -3.16 24.87 -20.80
N ILE A 673 -3.37 23.90 -19.92
CA ILE A 673 -4.34 22.82 -20.08
C ILE A 673 -5.36 22.92 -18.94
N PRO A 674 -6.64 23.27 -19.21
CA PRO A 674 -7.67 23.30 -18.18
C PRO A 674 -8.13 21.87 -17.82
N GLY A 675 -8.75 21.72 -16.65
CA GLY A 675 -9.45 20.48 -16.30
C GLY A 675 -8.57 19.28 -15.96
N VAL A 676 -7.26 19.49 -15.71
CA VAL A 676 -6.30 18.38 -15.49
C VAL A 676 -6.63 17.58 -14.24
N THR A 677 -7.00 18.24 -13.14
CA THR A 677 -7.30 17.59 -11.86
C THR A 677 -8.17 18.47 -10.97
N GLY A 678 -9.03 17.83 -10.18
CA GLY A 678 -9.63 18.41 -8.98
C GLY A 678 -8.70 18.21 -7.78
N ALA A 679 -9.03 18.83 -6.64
CA ALA A 679 -8.24 18.67 -5.42
C ALA A 679 -9.05 18.96 -4.14
N TRP A 680 -8.58 18.41 -3.02
CA TRP A 680 -9.04 18.74 -1.67
C TRP A 680 -7.94 18.57 -0.63
N CYS A 681 -8.09 19.22 0.51
CA CYS A 681 -7.18 19.03 1.63
C CYS A 681 -7.57 17.80 2.46
N ASP A 682 -6.63 16.89 2.65
CA ASP A 682 -6.76 15.67 3.45
C ASP A 682 -5.59 15.61 4.43
N ARG A 683 -5.84 15.90 5.72
CA ARG A 683 -4.85 15.84 6.82
C ARG A 683 -3.49 16.46 6.46
N GLY A 684 -3.51 17.72 6.02
CA GLY A 684 -2.30 18.50 5.77
C GLY A 684 -1.66 18.32 4.40
N ILE A 685 -2.18 17.42 3.54
CA ILE A 685 -1.77 17.32 2.14
C ILE A 685 -2.89 17.76 1.18
N LEU A 686 -2.50 18.22 0.00
CA LEU A 686 -3.40 18.53 -1.09
C LEU A 686 -3.53 17.29 -1.99
N ARG A 687 -4.66 16.60 -1.88
CA ARG A 687 -4.94 15.35 -2.60
C ARG A 687 -5.64 15.63 -3.93
N LEU A 688 -5.16 14.99 -4.99
CA LEU A 688 -5.76 15.03 -6.32
C LEU A 688 -6.92 14.03 -6.44
N ASP A 689 -7.97 14.39 -7.20
CA ASP A 689 -9.14 13.52 -7.44
C ASP A 689 -8.88 12.39 -8.43
N ARG A 690 -7.83 12.53 -9.24
CA ARG A 690 -7.39 11.55 -10.22
C ARG A 690 -5.89 11.65 -10.41
N THR A 691 -5.29 10.61 -10.98
CA THR A 691 -3.92 10.66 -11.50
C THR A 691 -3.92 11.54 -12.76
N PRO A 692 -3.24 12.69 -12.76
CA PRO A 692 -3.08 13.50 -13.96
C PRO A 692 -2.42 12.69 -15.08
N ALA A 693 -2.96 12.79 -16.29
CA ALA A 693 -2.35 12.19 -17.47
C ALA A 693 -1.13 12.99 -17.95
N ALA A 694 -0.37 12.43 -18.90
CA ALA A 694 0.67 13.15 -19.62
C ALA A 694 0.18 14.55 -20.08
N PRO A 695 1.01 15.61 -19.91
CA PRO A 695 2.42 15.60 -19.49
C PRO A 695 2.68 15.73 -17.96
N PHE A 696 1.69 15.48 -17.11
CA PHE A 696 1.79 15.68 -15.64
C PHE A 696 2.04 14.40 -14.84
N ASP A 697 2.32 13.28 -15.51
CA ASP A 697 2.60 11.96 -14.93
C ASP A 697 4.10 11.65 -14.82
N ALA A 698 4.92 12.32 -15.64
CA ALA A 698 6.31 11.97 -15.90
C ALA A 698 7.36 12.58 -14.94
N LEU A 699 6.99 13.17 -13.81
CA LEU A 699 7.92 13.65 -12.76
C LEU A 699 7.38 13.33 -11.35
N MET A 700 6.58 12.28 -11.21
CA MET A 700 6.00 11.88 -9.93
C MET A 700 7.09 11.25 -9.03
N LEU A 701 7.18 11.75 -7.79
CA LEU A 701 8.08 11.20 -6.76
C LEU A 701 7.45 9.98 -6.06
N PRO A 702 8.26 9.15 -5.37
CA PRO A 702 7.77 8.03 -4.58
C PRO A 702 6.62 8.41 -3.63
N GLY A 703 5.72 7.45 -3.36
CA GLY A 703 4.54 7.69 -2.52
C GLY A 703 3.43 8.50 -3.21
N ALA A 704 3.42 8.53 -4.55
CA ALA A 704 2.51 9.32 -5.36
C ALA A 704 2.59 10.84 -5.06
N SER A 705 3.80 11.34 -4.78
CA SER A 705 4.04 12.76 -4.53
C SER A 705 4.19 13.52 -5.85
N TYR A 706 3.37 14.56 -6.03
CA TYR A 706 3.39 15.45 -7.19
C TYR A 706 4.23 16.71 -6.91
N HIS A 707 5.28 16.58 -6.09
CA HIS A 707 6.13 17.69 -5.64
C HIS A 707 6.69 18.55 -6.78
N TYR A 708 7.11 17.96 -7.90
CA TYR A 708 7.56 18.73 -9.08
C TYR A 708 6.44 19.54 -9.75
N TYR A 709 5.19 19.23 -9.44
CA TYR A 709 3.99 19.77 -10.04
C TYR A 709 3.16 20.67 -9.11
N ASP A 710 3.62 20.95 -7.87
CA ASP A 710 2.87 21.75 -6.88
C ASP A 710 2.42 23.12 -7.40
N VAL A 711 3.21 23.74 -8.29
CA VAL A 711 2.85 25.00 -8.95
C VAL A 711 2.21 24.72 -10.33
N ALA A 712 2.72 23.72 -11.05
CA ALA A 712 2.34 23.42 -12.42
C ALA A 712 0.87 23.05 -12.57
N LEU A 713 0.34 22.21 -11.67
CA LEU A 713 -1.05 21.73 -11.73
C LEU A 713 -2.08 22.83 -11.46
N PHE A 714 -1.68 23.90 -10.78
CA PHE A 714 -2.59 24.97 -10.34
C PHE A 714 -2.21 26.35 -10.91
N HIS A 715 -1.43 26.38 -11.99
CA HIS A 715 -0.81 27.58 -12.55
C HIS A 715 -1.78 28.77 -12.72
N ALA A 716 -2.90 28.56 -13.42
CA ALA A 716 -3.86 29.63 -13.68
C ALA A 716 -4.61 30.08 -12.42
N ALA A 717 -4.86 29.16 -11.49
CA ALA A 717 -5.53 29.47 -10.23
C ALA A 717 -4.62 30.30 -9.32
N LEU A 718 -3.34 29.93 -9.22
CA LEU A 718 -2.31 30.70 -8.51
C LEU A 718 -2.11 32.09 -9.11
N SER A 719 -2.11 32.19 -10.45
CA SER A 719 -1.96 33.48 -11.12
C SER A 719 -3.13 34.43 -10.84
N ALA A 720 -4.35 33.90 -10.84
CA ALA A 720 -5.54 34.66 -10.49
C ALA A 720 -5.53 35.09 -9.01
N ASP A 721 -5.16 34.19 -8.09
CA ASP A 721 -5.09 34.47 -6.65
C ASP A 721 -4.02 35.54 -6.33
N ALA A 722 -2.82 35.43 -6.92
CA ALA A 722 -1.75 36.40 -6.73
C ALA A 722 -2.17 37.81 -7.19
N SER A 723 -2.87 37.88 -8.32
CA SER A 723 -3.41 39.14 -8.86
C SER A 723 -4.48 39.73 -7.94
N LEU A 724 -5.40 38.90 -7.45
CA LEU A 724 -6.47 39.32 -6.55
C LEU A 724 -5.92 39.86 -5.23
N ARG A 725 -4.97 39.16 -4.59
CA ARG A 725 -4.39 39.59 -3.31
C ARG A 725 -3.51 40.82 -3.45
N ALA A 726 -2.75 40.94 -4.54
CA ALA A 726 -2.02 42.16 -4.84
C ALA A 726 -2.96 43.37 -4.99
N GLN A 727 -4.14 43.17 -5.60
CA GLN A 727 -5.16 44.20 -5.70
C GLN A 727 -5.84 44.51 -4.36
N ALA A 728 -6.24 43.48 -3.62
CA ALA A 728 -6.87 43.62 -2.29
C ALA A 728 -5.95 44.38 -1.32
N TRP A 729 -4.64 44.09 -1.34
CA TRP A 729 -3.66 44.80 -0.52
C TRP A 729 -3.62 46.30 -0.81
N ARG A 730 -3.73 46.70 -2.09
CA ARG A 730 -3.75 48.12 -2.45
C ARG A 730 -5.03 48.82 -2.03
N GLN A 731 -6.14 48.10 -2.01
CA GLN A 731 -7.43 48.62 -1.56
C GLN A 731 -7.48 48.76 -0.03
N SER A 732 -6.61 48.06 0.71
CA SER A 732 -6.55 48.12 2.17
C SER A 732 -5.54 49.13 2.72
N GLN A 733 -4.70 49.74 1.87
CA GLN A 733 -3.85 50.89 2.24
C GLN A 733 -4.65 52.18 2.16
#